data_AF-A0A328D2L0-F1
#
_entry.id   AF-A0A328D2L0-F1
#
_cell.length_a   1.000
_cell.length_b   1.000
_cell.length_c   1.000
_cell.angle_alpha   90.00
_cell.angle_beta   90.00
_cell.angle_gamma   90.00
#
_symmetry.space_group_name_H-M   'P 1'
#
loop_
_entity.id
_entity.type
_entity.pdbx_description
1 polymer ?
#
loop_
_entity_poly.entity_id
_entity_poly.type
_entity_poly.pdbx_seq_one_letter_code
_entity_poly.pdbx_strand_id
1 'polypeptide(L)'
;MSHSRRASMSDAGIDGLGDRLRKSLRFRDGNNGSEIDKPDFKELDLGSPVSPLQARASTSSSSSGSGSGRNPAPKRSDGSHSGELSGSGESSRGFNPGHSRSNSGSGGSCVVNSPPLNALPTGNICRSGKALKTGMACKTSKTDVLGLGTGNYGHGSIIRGGGSQKSGGGSGGRDGSCGIASNSRGPTLSSDPEEFRRMGNENYKKGNFAEALNLYDKAISISPGNPSYRCNRSAVLISLKRYAEAVRECEEAIRLDPRYVRAHQRLGSLFLSLGQVENTRKHICHQVADCTELRKLEAVEKHVEKCNDARAAADWRSLLREADAAIASGADSSPQLFACRAEAFVKLHQLDNADLSISKVPKMEPNGSFPRSKIFGMLSEAYVFFVRSQIELAHGRFESAVAAMEKARQIDCQSVEVSVALNNVKSVSQARNRGNDLFKSERLTEACAAYGDGLRFDPSNSVLYCNRAACWYKLGQWEKSVDDCTQALCIQPNYTKALLRRAASNMKLERWAEAVRDYEALRSEFPHDNEVVESLIHAQVALEKANGEEVCTRKFGGGVEAIADPQKFQAAISSHGVVVVHFKMANNAQCMQISPFLDTLCTRYPLISFFKVDVEQSPGIATSENVMVCPTFKIYRKGSRLKELVCPGPEVLESSVRHYYTINI
;
A
#
# COMPACT_ATOMS: atom_id res chain seq x y z
N MET A 1 17.26 9.05 71.76
CA MET A 1 16.25 10.09 71.47
C MET A 1 16.80 11.00 70.38
N SER A 2 16.10 11.17 69.26
CA SER A 2 16.19 12.33 68.33
C SER A 2 15.41 12.00 67.06
N HIS A 3 14.38 12.78 66.74
CA HIS A 3 13.59 12.58 65.51
C HIS A 3 14.23 13.34 64.33
N SER A 4 14.00 12.87 63.10
CA SER A 4 13.22 13.70 62.17
C SER A 4 12.61 12.94 60.98
N ARG A 5 11.28 12.96 60.93
CA ARG A 5 10.43 13.17 59.73
C ARG A 5 10.73 12.37 58.45
N ARG A 6 10.10 11.20 58.41
CA ARG A 6 9.24 10.73 57.29
C ARG A 6 8.72 11.90 56.43
N ALA A 7 9.05 11.91 55.14
CA ALA A 7 8.44 12.81 54.15
C ALA A 7 7.25 12.13 53.45
N SER A 8 6.25 12.92 53.06
CA SER A 8 5.05 12.44 52.38
C SER A 8 5.25 12.33 50.87
N MET A 9 4.95 11.16 50.29
CA MET A 9 4.64 11.09 48.86
C MET A 9 3.17 11.49 48.67
N SER A 10 2.96 12.69 48.15
CA SER A 10 1.65 13.16 47.68
C SER A 10 1.46 12.84 46.19
N ASP A 11 0.21 12.58 45.82
CA ASP A 11 -0.26 12.33 44.46
C ASP A 11 0.24 13.35 43.42
N ALA A 12 0.66 12.85 42.25
CA ALA A 12 1.07 13.65 41.08
C ALA A 12 1.17 12.80 39.79
N GLY A 13 0.02 12.56 39.14
CA GLY A 13 -0.15 12.41 37.68
C GLY A 13 0.90 11.60 36.86
N ILE A 14 0.64 10.32 36.63
CA ILE A 14 1.34 9.47 35.64
C ILE A 14 0.85 9.70 34.19
N ASP A 15 0.76 10.95 33.76
CA ASP A 15 0.56 11.34 32.35
C ASP A 15 1.91 11.63 31.69
N GLY A 16 2.53 10.61 31.10
CA GLY A 16 3.89 10.74 30.51
C GLY A 16 4.27 9.80 29.38
N LEU A 17 3.46 8.77 29.06
CA LEU A 17 3.79 7.78 28.03
C LEU A 17 2.83 7.74 26.82
N GLY A 18 1.70 8.45 26.85
CA GLY A 18 0.78 8.54 25.70
C GLY A 18 1.24 9.49 24.58
N ASP A 19 2.05 10.50 24.90
CA ASP A 19 2.21 11.69 24.06
C ASP A 19 3.23 11.59 22.91
N ARG A 20 3.91 10.44 22.76
CA ARG A 20 4.69 10.14 21.55
C ARG A 20 3.88 9.47 20.44
N LEU A 21 2.76 8.81 20.78
CA LEU A 21 1.80 8.30 19.77
C LEU A 21 0.73 9.35 19.43
N ARG A 22 0.30 10.16 20.40
CA ARG A 22 -0.74 11.20 20.21
C ARG A 22 -0.36 12.27 19.18
N LYS A 23 0.93 12.50 18.89
CA LYS A 23 1.40 13.48 17.90
C LYS A 23 1.37 13.02 16.44
N SER A 24 0.98 11.77 16.14
CA SER A 24 0.86 11.29 14.75
C SER A 24 -0.53 11.45 14.14
N LEU A 25 -1.54 11.89 14.91
CA LEU A 25 -2.94 11.97 14.49
C LEU A 25 -3.58 13.28 14.96
N ARG A 26 -4.32 13.94 14.05
CA ARG A 26 -5.02 15.24 14.22
C ARG A 26 -4.11 16.49 14.34
N PHE A 27 -3.70 17.07 13.21
CA PHE A 27 -4.50 18.16 12.60
C PHE A 27 -3.92 18.68 11.27
N ARG A 28 -4.63 18.40 10.17
CA ARG A 28 -4.95 19.37 9.11
C ARG A 28 -5.99 18.74 8.17
N ASP A 29 -7.26 18.87 8.51
CA ASP A 29 -8.09 19.84 7.79
C ASP A 29 -7.48 21.24 7.65
N GLY A 30 -7.46 21.72 6.41
CA GLY A 30 -6.74 22.94 6.03
C GLY A 30 -6.95 23.34 4.57
N ASN A 31 -8.16 23.13 4.06
CA ASN A 31 -8.71 23.61 2.79
C ASN A 31 -7.75 23.65 1.56
N ASN A 32 -7.66 22.54 0.82
CA ASN A 32 -7.64 22.56 -0.65
C ASN A 32 -7.88 21.15 -1.23
N GLY A 33 -8.80 21.05 -2.19
CA GLY A 33 -9.46 19.83 -2.69
C GLY A 33 -8.66 18.52 -2.84
N SER A 34 -9.16 17.45 -2.20
CA SER A 34 -8.88 16.04 -2.56
C SER A 34 -9.94 15.04 -2.03
N GLU A 35 -11.23 15.34 -2.14
CA GLU A 35 -12.30 14.34 -1.93
C GLU A 35 -12.61 13.57 -3.22
N ILE A 36 -12.05 12.37 -3.42
CA ILE A 36 -12.23 11.57 -4.66
C ILE A 36 -12.68 10.11 -4.42
N ASP A 37 -12.58 9.60 -3.19
CA ASP A 37 -12.89 8.19 -2.83
C ASP A 37 -14.09 8.02 -1.88
N LYS A 38 -15.19 8.71 -2.20
CA LYS A 38 -16.53 8.46 -1.65
C LYS A 38 -17.55 8.14 -2.75
N PRO A 39 -18.12 6.93 -2.78
CA PRO A 39 -19.55 6.72 -2.58
C PRO A 39 -19.85 6.86 -1.08
N ASP A 40 -20.88 7.63 -0.71
CA ASP A 40 -21.17 7.87 0.71
C ASP A 40 -21.67 6.60 1.41
N PHE A 41 -21.04 6.31 2.54
CA PHE A 41 -21.36 5.19 3.42
C PHE A 41 -21.68 5.74 4.82
N LYS A 42 -22.82 6.44 4.91
CA LYS A 42 -23.58 6.42 6.16
C LYS A 42 -24.17 5.03 6.34
N GLU A 43 -24.24 4.61 7.59
CA GLU A 43 -24.92 3.43 8.15
C GLU A 43 -25.45 2.41 7.13
N LEU A 44 -24.91 1.18 7.21
CA LEU A 44 -25.74 0.02 6.92
C LEU A 44 -26.88 0.01 7.94
N ASP A 45 -28.03 0.56 7.57
CA ASP A 45 -29.29 0.26 8.23
C ASP A 45 -29.61 -1.22 7.99
N LEU A 46 -29.05 -2.07 8.86
CA LEU A 46 -29.29 -3.51 8.91
C LEU A 46 -30.69 -3.74 9.51
N GLY A 47 -31.71 -3.30 8.76
CA GLY A 47 -33.11 -3.29 9.17
C GLY A 47 -33.52 -4.59 9.85
N SER A 48 -34.00 -4.46 11.10
CA SER A 48 -34.14 -5.57 12.04
C SER A 48 -34.96 -6.74 11.47
N PRO A 49 -34.53 -8.00 11.69
CA PRO A 49 -35.16 -9.17 11.07
C PRO A 49 -36.47 -9.59 11.76
N VAL A 50 -37.56 -8.94 11.33
CA VAL A 50 -38.93 -9.49 11.21
C VAL A 50 -39.69 -9.91 12.48
N SER A 51 -40.97 -9.55 12.53
CA SER A 51 -42.02 -10.43 13.06
C SER A 51 -43.27 -10.33 12.17
N PRO A 52 -44.00 -11.43 11.89
CA PRO A 52 -44.92 -11.48 10.74
C PRO A 52 -46.41 -11.32 11.11
N LEU A 53 -47.16 -10.55 10.31
CA LEU A 53 -48.64 -10.56 10.35
C LEU A 53 -49.28 -10.53 8.95
N GLN A 54 -49.92 -11.66 8.63
CA GLN A 54 -51.10 -11.91 7.78
C GLN A 54 -51.49 -10.94 6.64
N ALA A 55 -51.71 -11.54 5.46
CA ALA A 55 -52.26 -10.86 4.29
C ALA A 55 -53.79 -10.67 4.34
N ARG A 56 -54.29 -9.64 3.65
CA ARG A 56 -55.66 -9.62 3.10
C ARG A 56 -55.70 -8.79 1.81
N ALA A 57 -56.45 -9.28 0.82
CA ALA A 57 -56.67 -8.58 -0.45
C ALA A 57 -58.03 -7.86 -0.47
N SER A 58 -58.09 -6.71 -1.13
CA SER A 58 -59.33 -6.03 -1.53
C SER A 58 -59.05 -5.04 -2.67
N THR A 59 -60.03 -4.83 -3.54
CA THR A 59 -59.88 -4.12 -4.82
C THR A 59 -60.60 -2.75 -4.87
N SER A 60 -60.21 -1.94 -5.87
CA SER A 60 -61.06 -0.98 -6.61
C SER A 60 -61.32 0.46 -6.10
N SER A 61 -61.81 1.28 -7.06
CA SER A 61 -62.40 2.64 -7.01
C SER A 61 -61.57 3.86 -6.56
N SER A 62 -60.96 4.49 -7.56
CA SER A 62 -61.06 5.92 -7.92
C SER A 62 -61.91 6.89 -7.07
N SER A 63 -61.38 8.10 -6.85
CA SER A 63 -62.17 9.36 -6.89
C SER A 63 -61.27 10.59 -7.19
N SER A 64 -61.88 11.73 -7.54
CA SER A 64 -61.28 12.89 -8.20
C SER A 64 -61.02 14.10 -7.30
N GLY A 65 -60.14 15.02 -7.74
CA GLY A 65 -59.96 16.36 -7.17
C GLY A 65 -59.33 17.32 -8.19
N SER A 66 -59.89 18.52 -8.37
CA SER A 66 -59.61 19.44 -9.51
C SER A 66 -58.96 20.77 -9.09
N GLY A 67 -58.19 21.42 -9.98
CA GLY A 67 -57.39 22.62 -9.62
C GLY A 67 -56.93 23.56 -10.75
N SER A 68 -57.83 23.97 -11.66
CA SER A 68 -57.85 25.24 -12.45
C SER A 68 -56.54 25.99 -12.85
N GLY A 69 -56.26 26.15 -14.17
CA GLY A 69 -55.09 26.91 -14.68
C GLY A 69 -55.13 27.45 -16.13
N ARG A 70 -56.11 28.32 -16.44
CA ARG A 70 -56.37 29.12 -17.68
C ARG A 70 -55.43 29.06 -18.94
N ASN A 71 -56.11 28.83 -20.07
CA ASN A 71 -55.80 29.09 -21.52
C ASN A 71 -55.32 30.54 -21.86
N PRO A 72 -54.82 30.87 -23.10
CA PRO A 72 -55.32 30.38 -24.41
C PRO A 72 -54.34 30.14 -25.59
N ALA A 73 -54.87 29.50 -26.65
CA ALA A 73 -54.27 29.36 -28.00
C ALA A 73 -54.74 30.46 -28.99
N PRO A 74 -54.22 30.51 -30.23
CA PRO A 74 -54.93 29.87 -31.38
C PRO A 74 -53.93 29.24 -32.41
N LYS A 75 -54.24 28.71 -33.63
CA LYS A 75 -55.40 28.84 -34.54
C LYS A 75 -55.36 27.78 -35.70
N ARG A 76 -56.48 27.07 -35.99
CA ARG A 76 -56.89 26.49 -37.32
C ARG A 76 -56.01 25.40 -38.02
N SER A 77 -56.50 24.54 -38.93
CA SER A 77 -57.88 24.06 -39.25
C SER A 77 -57.89 22.85 -40.22
N ASP A 78 -58.67 21.82 -39.88
CA ASP A 78 -59.56 20.96 -40.69
C ASP A 78 -59.21 20.42 -42.10
N GLY A 79 -59.28 19.07 -42.23
CA GLY A 79 -59.85 18.33 -43.39
C GLY A 79 -58.87 17.72 -44.43
N SER A 80 -59.18 16.60 -45.12
CA SER A 80 -60.28 15.62 -45.00
C SER A 80 -60.01 14.36 -45.87
N HIS A 81 -60.40 13.15 -45.40
CA HIS A 81 -60.63 11.89 -46.19
C HIS A 81 -59.44 11.27 -46.97
N SER A 82 -59.38 9.97 -47.36
CA SER A 82 -60.16 8.72 -47.05
C SER A 82 -59.44 7.45 -47.61
N GLY A 83 -59.80 6.25 -47.13
CA GLY A 83 -59.34 4.92 -47.62
C GLY A 83 -58.26 4.29 -46.72
N GLU A 84 -58.45 3.18 -45.99
CA GLU A 84 -58.88 1.81 -46.37
C GLU A 84 -57.88 1.15 -47.35
N LEU A 85 -57.09 0.13 -46.97
CA LEU A 85 -57.53 -1.25 -46.70
C LEU A 85 -56.48 -2.09 -45.92
N SER A 86 -56.85 -3.34 -45.60
CA SER A 86 -56.12 -4.51 -45.03
C SER A 86 -54.58 -4.53 -45.08
N GLY A 87 -53.85 -5.17 -44.14
CA GLY A 87 -54.26 -6.07 -43.04
C GLY A 87 -53.68 -7.49 -43.19
N SER A 88 -52.96 -7.97 -42.16
CA SER A 88 -52.59 -9.38 -41.81
C SER A 88 -52.39 -10.45 -42.92
N GLY A 89 -51.29 -11.21 -42.96
CA GLY A 89 -50.14 -11.30 -42.06
C GLY A 89 -49.37 -12.65 -42.20
N GLU A 90 -48.52 -12.93 -41.20
CA GLU A 90 -48.06 -14.27 -40.74
C GLU A 90 -47.18 -15.21 -41.59
N SER A 91 -46.02 -15.54 -40.99
CA SER A 91 -45.55 -16.92 -40.70
C SER A 91 -45.00 -17.86 -41.80
N SER A 92 -43.65 -17.91 -41.85
CA SER A 92 -42.82 -19.01 -41.28
C SER A 92 -41.84 -19.76 -42.22
N ARG A 93 -40.76 -20.29 -41.60
CA ARG A 93 -39.72 -21.20 -42.14
C ARG A 93 -38.75 -20.55 -43.15
N GLY A 94 -37.46 -20.88 -43.22
CA GLY A 94 -36.62 -21.79 -42.41
C GLY A 94 -35.21 -21.96 -43.02
N PHE A 95 -34.37 -22.78 -42.38
CA PHE A 95 -33.00 -23.22 -42.78
C PHE A 95 -31.77 -22.32 -42.51
N ASN A 96 -30.84 -22.93 -41.78
CA ASN A 96 -29.38 -22.75 -41.77
C ASN A 96 -28.74 -23.72 -42.80
N PRO A 97 -27.39 -23.78 -43.02
CA PRO A 97 -26.28 -22.93 -42.57
C PRO A 97 -25.39 -22.42 -43.73
N GLY A 98 -24.23 -21.78 -43.45
CA GLY A 98 -23.17 -21.61 -44.46
C GLY A 98 -21.96 -20.78 -44.01
N HIS A 99 -20.77 -21.38 -43.99
CA HIS A 99 -19.50 -20.67 -43.72
C HIS A 99 -19.08 -19.74 -44.87
N SER A 100 -18.32 -18.69 -44.55
CA SER A 100 -17.17 -18.27 -45.36
C SER A 100 -16.07 -17.68 -44.48
N ARG A 101 -14.82 -18.09 -44.72
CA ARG A 101 -13.62 -17.51 -44.12
C ARG A 101 -12.87 -16.72 -45.18
N SER A 102 -12.10 -15.73 -44.72
CA SER A 102 -10.85 -15.22 -45.31
C SER A 102 -10.80 -14.95 -46.82
N ASN A 103 -10.45 -13.71 -47.19
CA ASN A 103 -9.50 -13.54 -48.28
C ASN A 103 -8.50 -12.43 -47.97
N SER A 104 -7.24 -12.64 -48.35
CA SER A 104 -6.13 -11.69 -48.20
C SER A 104 -5.82 -11.06 -49.55
N GLY A 105 -5.60 -9.75 -49.61
CA GLY A 105 -5.26 -9.04 -50.84
C GLY A 105 -4.25 -7.92 -50.59
N SER A 106 -3.07 -8.04 -51.20
CA SER A 106 -1.99 -7.05 -51.13
C SER A 106 -2.04 -6.06 -52.30
N GLY A 107 -1.50 -4.86 -52.12
CA GLY A 107 -0.88 -4.11 -53.22
C GLY A 107 -1.12 -2.59 -53.26
N GLY A 108 -0.19 -1.88 -53.91
CA GLY A 108 -0.55 -0.72 -54.73
C GLY A 108 -0.20 0.68 -54.19
N SER A 109 1.09 0.96 -54.05
CA SER A 109 1.68 2.32 -54.01
C SER A 109 1.01 3.39 -54.88
N CYS A 110 0.91 4.62 -54.38
CA CYS A 110 1.02 5.82 -55.21
C CYS A 110 1.69 6.98 -54.44
N VAL A 111 2.35 7.88 -55.18
CA VAL A 111 3.10 9.07 -54.74
C VAL A 111 2.79 10.20 -55.74
N VAL A 112 3.13 11.46 -55.43
CA VAL A 112 3.58 12.56 -56.34
C VAL A 112 2.85 13.91 -56.17
N ASN A 113 3.67 14.94 -55.83
CA ASN A 113 3.58 16.40 -56.07
C ASN A 113 2.52 17.33 -55.42
N SER A 114 3.05 18.37 -54.77
CA SER A 114 2.54 19.76 -54.77
C SER A 114 3.16 20.56 -55.94
N PRO A 115 2.67 21.78 -56.25
CA PRO A 115 3.57 22.96 -56.28
C PRO A 115 2.83 24.28 -55.78
N PRO A 116 3.32 25.55 -55.97
CA PRO A 116 4.07 26.21 -54.88
C PRO A 116 3.91 27.77 -54.73
N LEU A 117 4.66 28.36 -53.78
CA LEU A 117 5.00 29.82 -53.63
C LEU A 117 3.80 30.77 -53.29
N ASN A 118 3.92 31.89 -52.56
CA ASN A 118 5.02 32.64 -51.88
C ASN A 118 4.38 33.50 -50.72
N ALA A 119 5.01 34.33 -49.87
CA ALA A 119 6.39 34.80 -49.63
C ALA A 119 6.57 35.28 -48.14
N LEU A 120 7.73 35.86 -47.80
CA LEU A 120 8.12 36.58 -46.55
C LEU A 120 9.03 37.78 -46.96
N PRO A 121 9.82 38.52 -46.11
CA PRO A 121 9.98 38.55 -44.63
C PRO A 121 10.17 39.96 -43.97
N THR A 122 10.05 40.04 -42.63
CA THR A 122 10.85 40.87 -41.66
C THR A 122 10.23 40.75 -40.24
N GLY A 123 10.91 40.97 -39.09
CA GLY A 123 12.34 41.16 -38.82
C GLY A 123 12.64 41.63 -37.36
N ASN A 124 13.80 41.23 -36.82
CA ASN A 124 14.61 41.86 -35.73
C ASN A 124 14.34 41.68 -34.20
N ILE A 125 15.35 41.06 -33.54
CA ILE A 125 16.17 41.55 -32.40
C ILE A 125 15.62 41.51 -30.94
N CYS A 126 16.51 41.20 -29.98
CA CYS A 126 16.29 41.12 -28.52
C CYS A 126 17.22 42.07 -27.72
N ARG A 127 16.93 42.38 -26.44
CA ARG A 127 17.95 42.60 -25.37
C ARG A 127 17.44 42.70 -23.90
N SER A 128 17.87 41.75 -23.05
CA SER A 128 18.37 41.81 -21.64
C SER A 128 17.84 42.79 -20.55
N GLY A 129 17.61 42.32 -19.30
CA GLY A 129 17.56 43.18 -18.09
C GLY A 129 17.39 42.59 -16.66
N LYS A 130 18.49 42.21 -15.97
CA LYS A 130 18.79 42.30 -14.49
C LYS A 130 17.87 41.72 -13.36
N ALA A 131 18.26 40.55 -12.84
CA ALA A 131 18.62 40.15 -11.44
C ALA A 131 18.02 40.76 -10.13
N LEU A 132 17.66 39.89 -9.15
CA LEU A 132 18.06 39.80 -7.71
C LEU A 132 17.29 38.63 -7.01
N LYS A 133 17.50 38.21 -5.74
CA LYS A 133 18.66 37.58 -5.04
C LYS A 133 18.13 36.92 -3.73
N THR A 134 18.57 35.71 -3.36
CA THR A 134 17.95 34.87 -2.30
C THR A 134 18.50 35.11 -0.87
N GLY A 135 17.72 34.69 0.15
CA GLY A 135 18.07 34.78 1.58
C GLY A 135 18.29 33.42 2.30
N MET A 136 18.94 33.51 3.45
CA MET A 136 19.28 32.45 4.44
C MET A 136 18.05 31.87 5.17
N ALA A 137 18.11 30.83 6.03
CA ALA A 137 18.93 29.61 6.19
C ALA A 137 18.53 28.93 7.53
N CYS A 138 18.70 27.61 7.71
CA CYS A 138 19.00 27.01 9.03
C CYS A 138 19.42 25.52 8.98
N LYS A 139 19.94 25.02 10.11
CA LYS A 139 20.41 23.63 10.33
C LYS A 139 19.59 22.95 11.43
N THR A 140 19.49 21.63 11.39
CA THR A 140 19.41 20.77 12.60
C THR A 140 20.25 19.51 12.39
N SER A 141 20.64 18.86 13.49
CA SER A 141 21.63 17.76 13.48
C SER A 141 21.26 16.66 14.47
N LYS A 142 21.56 15.40 14.10
CA LYS A 142 22.09 14.30 14.92
C LYS A 142 22.24 13.04 14.05
N THR A 143 23.46 12.55 13.82
CA THR A 143 24.15 11.46 14.55
C THR A 143 23.49 10.10 14.41
N ASP A 144 24.18 9.17 13.75
CA ASP A 144 23.92 7.74 13.84
C ASP A 144 25.24 6.95 13.84
N VAL A 145 25.17 5.69 14.29
CA VAL A 145 26.33 4.87 14.70
C VAL A 145 26.93 4.06 13.55
N LEU A 146 28.25 3.81 13.59
CA LEU A 146 28.99 3.08 12.57
C LEU A 146 28.67 1.57 12.55
N GLY A 147 28.30 1.05 11.39
CA GLY A 147 28.24 -0.38 11.07
C GLY A 147 29.35 -0.78 10.08
N LEU A 148 30.10 -1.84 10.39
CA LEU A 148 31.32 -2.24 9.68
C LEU A 148 31.09 -2.62 8.20
N GLY A 149 31.88 -2.04 7.29
CA GLY A 149 31.99 -2.45 5.90
C GLY A 149 33.34 -3.09 5.58
N THR A 150 33.36 -4.36 5.18
CA THR A 150 34.57 -5.10 4.80
C THR A 150 35.05 -4.70 3.40
N GLY A 151 36.03 -3.79 3.32
CA GLY A 151 36.66 -3.38 2.06
C GLY A 151 37.95 -4.13 1.77
N ASN A 152 38.00 -4.88 0.65
CA ASN A 152 39.26 -5.43 0.13
C ASN A 152 40.15 -4.29 -0.39
N TYR A 153 41.35 -4.14 0.18
CA TYR A 153 42.34 -3.16 -0.25
C TYR A 153 43.64 -3.84 -0.72
N GLY A 154 43.94 -3.74 -2.01
CA GLY A 154 45.22 -4.10 -2.61
C GLY A 154 45.27 -3.64 -4.08
N HIS A 155 46.39 -3.22 -4.66
CA HIS A 155 47.70 -2.92 -4.09
C HIS A 155 48.05 -1.43 -4.21
N GLY A 156 49.06 -0.97 -3.47
CA GLY A 156 49.60 0.38 -3.58
C GLY A 156 51.08 0.38 -3.94
N SER A 157 51.48 1.24 -4.88
CA SER A 157 52.89 1.48 -5.20
C SER A 157 53.50 2.45 -4.18
N ILE A 158 54.20 1.92 -3.18
CA ILE A 158 55.02 2.71 -2.26
C ILE A 158 56.37 2.98 -2.93
N ILE A 159 56.71 4.25 -3.18
CA ILE A 159 58.07 4.61 -3.58
C ILE A 159 58.97 4.42 -2.35
N ARG A 160 59.76 3.35 -2.37
CA ARG A 160 60.71 3.01 -1.31
C ARG A 160 62.02 3.76 -1.55
N GLY A 161 62.41 4.63 -0.63
CA GLY A 161 63.68 5.35 -0.73
C GLY A 161 64.88 4.40 -0.71
N GLY A 162 65.79 4.57 -1.67
CA GLY A 162 67.08 3.89 -1.71
C GLY A 162 68.17 4.70 -1.01
N GLY A 163 69.16 4.03 -0.44
CA GLY A 163 70.34 4.64 0.17
C GLY A 163 71.51 3.65 0.27
N SER A 164 72.71 4.18 0.55
CA SER A 164 74.05 3.56 0.33
C SER A 164 74.63 3.88 -1.06
N GLN A 165 75.94 4.16 -1.24
CA GLN A 165 77.04 4.19 -0.26
C GLN A 165 78.20 5.17 -0.64
N LYS A 166 79.08 5.39 0.35
CA LYS A 166 80.26 6.28 0.48
C LYS A 166 81.16 6.60 -0.73
N SER A 167 81.75 7.81 -0.68
CA SER A 167 83.14 8.26 -1.01
C SER A 167 83.19 9.50 -1.95
N GLY A 168 84.13 10.45 -1.83
CA GLY A 168 85.09 10.73 -0.75
C GLY A 168 86.09 11.87 -1.07
N GLY A 169 86.39 12.76 -0.12
CA GLY A 169 87.45 13.79 -0.20
C GLY A 169 87.08 15.14 -0.85
N GLY A 170 87.80 16.22 -0.50
CA GLY A 170 87.70 17.54 -1.14
C GLY A 170 87.50 18.73 -0.18
N SER A 171 88.58 19.41 0.21
CA SER A 171 88.57 20.60 1.08
C SER A 171 88.20 21.91 0.36
N GLY A 172 87.53 22.85 1.04
CA GLY A 172 87.37 24.22 0.53
C GLY A 172 86.41 25.10 1.34
N GLY A 173 86.86 25.68 2.45
CA GLY A 173 86.07 26.64 3.23
C GLY A 173 86.29 28.10 2.81
N ARG A 174 85.25 28.94 2.89
CA ARG A 174 85.33 30.41 2.92
C ARG A 174 84.05 31.02 3.49
N ASP A 175 84.21 32.10 4.25
CA ASP A 175 83.13 32.77 4.97
C ASP A 175 82.22 33.62 4.08
N GLY A 176 80.97 33.82 4.53
CA GLY A 176 79.96 34.66 3.87
C GLY A 176 78.84 35.01 4.84
N SER A 177 78.96 36.14 5.53
CA SER A 177 78.16 36.43 6.72
C SER A 177 76.72 36.89 6.46
N CYS A 178 75.84 36.51 7.39
CA CYS A 178 74.65 37.25 7.84
C CYS A 178 73.46 37.38 6.87
N GLY A 179 72.26 37.21 7.45
CA GLY A 179 70.98 37.24 6.72
C GLY A 179 69.79 36.86 7.60
N ILE A 180 69.72 37.35 8.84
CA ILE A 180 68.60 37.05 9.74
C ILE A 180 67.34 37.78 9.23
N ALA A 181 66.47 37.02 8.56
CA ALA A 181 65.12 37.43 8.20
C ALA A 181 64.11 36.48 8.87
N SER A 182 64.03 36.55 10.20
CA SER A 182 63.00 35.86 10.99
C SER A 182 61.62 36.45 10.68
N ASN A 183 60.94 35.91 9.67
CA ASN A 183 59.58 36.32 9.35
C ASN A 183 58.59 35.18 9.64
N SER A 184 57.85 35.33 10.72
CA SER A 184 56.91 34.35 11.24
C SER A 184 55.73 34.16 10.29
N ARG A 185 55.78 33.09 9.47
CA ARG A 185 54.57 32.58 8.82
C ARG A 185 53.64 32.01 9.88
N GLY A 186 52.62 32.79 10.25
CA GLY A 186 51.37 32.22 10.74
C GLY A 186 50.76 31.26 9.70
N PRO A 187 49.72 30.49 10.04
CA PRO A 187 49.20 29.42 9.18
C PRO A 187 48.56 29.98 7.90
N THR A 188 49.38 30.17 6.87
CA THR A 188 48.94 30.34 5.49
C THR A 188 48.27 29.05 5.07
N LEU A 189 46.93 29.06 5.02
CA LEU A 189 46.16 27.96 4.42
C LEU A 189 46.70 27.73 3.00
N SER A 190 47.30 26.57 2.75
CA SER A 190 47.81 26.23 1.42
C SER A 190 46.62 26.08 0.48
N SER A 191 46.49 26.97 -0.50
CA SER A 191 45.52 26.83 -1.60
C SER A 191 45.93 25.74 -2.60
N ASP A 192 46.52 24.65 -2.11
CA ASP A 192 47.00 23.51 -2.89
C ASP A 192 45.85 22.52 -3.11
N PRO A 193 45.40 22.29 -4.36
CA PRO A 193 44.35 21.32 -4.65
C PRO A 193 44.76 19.88 -4.27
N GLU A 194 46.07 19.59 -4.17
CA GLU A 194 46.57 18.29 -3.71
C GLU A 194 46.44 18.09 -2.19
N GLU A 195 46.51 19.15 -1.38
CA GLU A 195 46.16 19.09 0.04
C GLU A 195 44.65 18.83 0.22
N PHE A 196 43.80 19.54 -0.52
CA PHE A 196 42.36 19.28 -0.50
C PHE A 196 41.99 17.86 -0.98
N ARG A 197 42.67 17.32 -2.02
CA ARG A 197 42.50 15.91 -2.41
C ARG A 197 42.92 14.96 -1.28
N ARG A 198 44.02 15.25 -0.58
CA ARG A 198 44.53 14.43 0.54
C ARG A 198 43.54 14.39 1.71
N MET A 199 43.05 15.55 2.13
CA MET A 199 42.03 15.67 3.18
C MET A 199 40.70 15.01 2.76
N GLY A 200 40.32 15.11 1.49
CA GLY A 200 39.13 14.45 0.93
C GLY A 200 39.26 12.92 0.94
N ASN A 201 40.43 12.39 0.57
CA ASN A 201 40.74 10.96 0.63
C ASN A 201 40.66 10.42 2.08
N GLU A 202 41.15 11.21 3.05
CA GLU A 202 41.13 10.84 4.46
C GLU A 202 39.71 10.88 5.05
N ASN A 203 38.92 11.91 4.74
CA ASN A 203 37.52 11.98 5.16
C ASN A 203 36.66 10.87 4.51
N TYR A 204 36.93 10.53 3.25
CA TYR A 204 36.29 9.39 2.59
C TYR A 204 36.59 8.07 3.33
N LYS A 205 37.85 7.82 3.71
CA LYS A 205 38.24 6.65 4.52
C LYS A 205 37.58 6.63 5.91
N LYS A 206 37.26 7.79 6.48
CA LYS A 206 36.55 7.94 7.77
C LYS A 206 35.01 7.83 7.63
N GLY A 207 34.47 7.67 6.41
CA GLY A 207 33.03 7.68 6.15
C GLY A 207 32.39 9.08 6.15
N ASN A 208 33.18 10.15 6.27
CA ASN A 208 32.72 11.54 6.29
C ASN A 208 32.41 12.05 4.87
N PHE A 209 31.50 11.38 4.16
CA PHE A 209 31.23 11.62 2.74
C PHE A 209 30.83 13.07 2.43
N ALA A 210 30.07 13.73 3.30
CA ALA A 210 29.66 15.13 3.08
C ALA A 210 30.85 16.10 3.07
N GLU A 211 31.81 15.97 4.00
CA GLU A 211 33.00 16.85 4.00
C GLU A 211 34.03 16.40 2.96
N ALA A 212 34.13 15.09 2.66
CA ALA A 212 34.91 14.62 1.53
C ALA A 212 34.44 15.24 0.21
N LEU A 213 33.13 15.36 -0.01
CA LEU A 213 32.54 16.06 -1.16
C LEU A 213 32.95 17.54 -1.18
N ASN A 214 32.76 18.27 -0.07
CA ASN A 214 33.18 19.67 0.06
C ASN A 214 34.68 19.89 -0.23
N LEU A 215 35.54 18.94 0.15
CA LEU A 215 36.97 18.99 -0.08
C LEU A 215 37.34 18.73 -1.55
N TYR A 216 36.65 17.82 -2.23
CA TYR A 216 36.83 17.65 -3.68
C TYR A 216 36.24 18.81 -4.48
N ASP A 217 35.14 19.42 -4.05
CA ASP A 217 34.60 20.64 -4.67
C ASP A 217 35.61 21.80 -4.59
N LYS A 218 36.32 21.95 -3.46
CA LYS A 218 37.44 22.91 -3.30
C LYS A 218 38.63 22.57 -4.22
N ALA A 219 39.01 21.30 -4.35
CA ALA A 219 40.09 20.89 -5.24
C ALA A 219 39.75 21.16 -6.73
N ILE A 220 38.50 20.91 -7.14
CA ILE A 220 38.00 21.17 -8.50
C ILE A 220 37.87 22.66 -8.78
N SER A 221 37.47 23.50 -7.82
CA SER A 221 37.37 24.95 -8.05
C SER A 221 38.73 25.62 -8.25
N ILE A 222 39.79 25.09 -7.64
CA ILE A 222 41.18 25.55 -7.82
C ILE A 222 41.78 24.97 -9.11
N SER A 223 41.45 23.74 -9.48
CA SER A 223 42.03 23.04 -10.65
C SER A 223 40.97 22.19 -11.39
N PRO A 224 40.13 22.81 -12.25
CA PRO A 224 38.98 22.14 -12.88
C PRO A 224 39.33 21.05 -13.89
N GLY A 225 40.56 21.09 -14.43
CA GLY A 225 41.03 20.23 -15.53
C GLY A 225 41.67 18.90 -15.09
N ASN A 226 41.77 18.62 -13.79
CA ASN A 226 42.39 17.38 -13.30
C ASN A 226 41.33 16.26 -13.14
N PRO A 227 41.38 15.17 -13.95
CA PRO A 227 40.36 14.11 -13.92
C PRO A 227 40.37 13.31 -12.61
N SER A 228 41.46 13.33 -11.84
CA SER A 228 41.55 12.58 -10.58
C SER A 228 40.64 13.14 -9.49
N TYR A 229 40.44 14.47 -9.43
CA TYR A 229 39.54 15.07 -8.43
C TYR A 229 38.08 14.70 -8.72
N ARG A 230 37.67 14.72 -9.99
CA ARG A 230 36.32 14.32 -10.43
C ARG A 230 36.04 12.84 -10.23
N CYS A 231 37.00 11.97 -10.53
CA CYS A 231 36.91 10.53 -10.29
C CYS A 231 36.93 10.16 -8.79
N ASN A 232 37.55 10.97 -7.94
CA ASN A 232 37.43 10.81 -6.49
C ASN A 232 36.07 11.33 -5.98
N ARG A 233 35.58 12.45 -6.53
CA ARG A 233 34.24 13.00 -6.25
C ARG A 233 33.11 12.05 -6.65
N SER A 234 33.19 11.41 -7.81
CA SER A 234 32.21 10.41 -8.23
C SER A 234 32.16 9.21 -7.29
N ALA A 235 33.29 8.79 -6.71
CA ALA A 235 33.30 7.76 -5.67
C ALA A 235 32.48 8.16 -4.43
N VAL A 236 32.59 9.42 -3.97
CA VAL A 236 31.75 9.94 -2.87
C VAL A 236 30.28 9.95 -3.25
N LEU A 237 29.96 10.37 -4.47
CA LEU A 237 28.58 10.42 -4.97
C LEU A 237 27.96 9.02 -5.09
N ILE A 238 28.74 7.99 -5.45
CA ILE A 238 28.31 6.58 -5.37
C ILE A 238 28.02 6.17 -3.93
N SER A 239 28.91 6.47 -2.97
CA SER A 239 28.68 6.19 -1.54
C SER A 239 27.45 6.90 -0.96
N LEU A 240 27.10 8.06 -1.52
CA LEU A 240 25.88 8.83 -1.19
C LEU A 240 24.64 8.41 -2.00
N LYS A 241 24.73 7.35 -2.83
CA LYS A 241 23.67 6.89 -3.77
C LYS A 241 23.17 7.96 -4.77
N ARG A 242 23.99 8.98 -5.03
CA ARG A 242 23.74 10.07 -6.00
C ARG A 242 24.21 9.65 -7.40
N TYR A 243 23.74 8.50 -7.88
CA TYR A 243 24.24 7.81 -9.07
C TYR A 243 24.20 8.70 -10.35
N ALA A 244 23.13 9.49 -10.53
CA ALA A 244 22.96 10.42 -11.65
C ALA A 244 24.00 11.54 -11.71
N GLU A 245 24.65 11.86 -10.58
CA GLU A 245 25.74 12.84 -10.52
C GLU A 245 27.11 12.16 -10.60
N ALA A 246 27.23 10.96 -10.05
CA ALA A 246 28.45 10.15 -10.17
C ALA A 246 28.79 9.79 -11.62
N VAL A 247 27.78 9.45 -12.45
CA VAL A 247 27.97 9.22 -13.90
C VAL A 247 28.55 10.47 -14.56
N ARG A 248 27.94 11.64 -14.40
CA ARG A 248 28.39 12.89 -15.02
C ARG A 248 29.82 13.28 -14.65
N GLU A 249 30.25 13.05 -13.41
CA GLU A 249 31.63 13.32 -12.99
C GLU A 249 32.64 12.29 -13.51
N CYS A 250 32.22 11.04 -13.75
CA CYS A 250 33.04 10.06 -14.47
C CYS A 250 33.15 10.40 -15.97
N GLU A 251 32.04 10.76 -16.62
CA GLU A 251 32.01 11.19 -18.02
C GLU A 251 32.87 12.45 -18.24
N GLU A 252 32.77 13.44 -17.37
CA GLU A 252 33.61 14.65 -17.41
C GLU A 252 35.10 14.34 -17.13
N ALA A 253 35.41 13.37 -16.26
CA ALA A 253 36.78 12.91 -16.07
C ALA A 253 37.34 12.24 -17.35
N ILE A 254 36.53 11.44 -18.05
CA ILE A 254 36.88 10.83 -19.34
C ILE A 254 36.99 11.89 -20.46
N ARG A 255 36.17 12.95 -20.42
CA ARG A 255 36.26 14.08 -21.35
C ARG A 255 37.56 14.90 -21.17
N LEU A 256 38.11 14.93 -19.97
CA LEU A 256 39.40 15.58 -19.66
C LEU A 256 40.60 14.69 -20.01
N ASP A 257 40.53 13.38 -19.74
CA ASP A 257 41.53 12.41 -20.15
C ASP A 257 40.87 11.09 -20.61
N PRO A 258 40.72 10.87 -21.94
CA PRO A 258 40.14 9.65 -22.48
C PRO A 258 40.93 8.37 -22.22
N ARG A 259 42.14 8.44 -21.66
CA ARG A 259 42.95 7.28 -21.25
C ARG A 259 42.92 7.04 -19.74
N TYR A 260 42.07 7.76 -19.01
CA TYR A 260 42.02 7.70 -17.54
C TYR A 260 41.25 6.47 -17.04
N VAL A 261 41.93 5.32 -17.07
CA VAL A 261 41.43 3.97 -16.70
C VAL A 261 40.51 3.95 -15.48
N ARG A 262 40.86 4.69 -14.40
CA ARG A 262 40.07 4.69 -13.16
C ARG A 262 38.68 5.31 -13.31
N ALA A 263 38.47 6.26 -14.22
CA ALA A 263 37.11 6.74 -14.51
C ALA A 263 36.32 5.73 -15.34
N HIS A 264 36.96 5.06 -16.31
CA HIS A 264 36.32 3.99 -17.07
C HIS A 264 35.92 2.79 -16.19
N GLN A 265 36.80 2.33 -15.30
CA GLN A 265 36.50 1.27 -14.33
C GLN A 265 35.33 1.67 -13.41
N ARG A 266 35.34 2.89 -12.84
CA ARG A 266 34.23 3.39 -12.02
C ARG A 266 32.93 3.51 -12.79
N LEU A 267 32.97 3.98 -14.03
CA LEU A 267 31.78 4.17 -14.85
C LEU A 267 31.18 2.83 -15.32
N GLY A 268 32.02 1.88 -15.70
CA GLY A 268 31.60 0.50 -15.99
C GLY A 268 30.95 -0.17 -14.78
N SER A 269 31.62 -0.17 -13.63
CA SER A 269 31.07 -0.77 -12.39
C SER A 269 29.78 -0.07 -11.92
N LEU A 270 29.66 1.26 -12.11
CA LEU A 270 28.43 2.02 -11.85
C LEU A 270 27.29 1.65 -12.81
N PHE A 271 27.55 1.50 -14.11
CA PHE A 271 26.53 1.01 -15.04
C PHE A 271 26.15 -0.45 -14.77
N LEU A 272 27.07 -1.28 -14.29
CA LEU A 272 26.78 -2.66 -13.87
C LEU A 272 25.82 -2.69 -12.67
N SER A 273 26.10 -1.91 -11.62
CA SER A 273 25.18 -1.71 -10.47
C SER A 273 23.79 -1.23 -10.90
N LEU A 274 23.72 -0.37 -11.92
CA LEU A 274 22.46 0.13 -12.48
C LEU A 274 21.80 -0.85 -13.48
N GLY A 275 22.42 -1.99 -13.78
CA GLY A 275 21.93 -2.98 -14.75
C GLY A 275 21.97 -2.51 -16.22
N GLN A 276 22.77 -1.48 -16.53
CA GLN A 276 22.97 -0.98 -17.90
C GLN A 276 24.08 -1.76 -18.62
N VAL A 277 23.79 -3.02 -18.96
CA VAL A 277 24.68 -3.99 -19.62
C VAL A 277 25.43 -3.37 -20.81
N GLU A 278 24.70 -2.76 -21.75
CA GLU A 278 25.23 -2.19 -22.99
C GLU A 278 26.23 -1.02 -22.76
N ASN A 279 26.00 -0.19 -21.73
CA ASN A 279 26.91 0.91 -21.40
C ASN A 279 28.10 0.42 -20.54
N THR A 280 27.89 -0.64 -19.77
CA THR A 280 28.95 -1.36 -19.06
C THR A 280 29.95 -1.97 -20.04
N ARG A 281 29.45 -2.69 -21.06
CA ARG A 281 30.25 -3.31 -22.14
C ARG A 281 31.18 -2.30 -22.82
N LYS A 282 30.66 -1.12 -23.15
CA LYS A 282 31.43 -0.03 -23.76
C LYS A 282 32.64 0.40 -22.94
N HIS A 283 32.53 0.48 -21.61
CA HIS A 283 33.64 0.97 -20.77
C HIS A 283 34.58 -0.13 -20.26
N ILE A 284 34.12 -1.37 -20.07
CA ILE A 284 35.00 -2.50 -19.72
C ILE A 284 35.90 -2.89 -20.91
N CYS A 285 35.35 -2.92 -22.13
CA CYS A 285 36.08 -3.41 -23.32
C CYS A 285 37.34 -2.57 -23.68
N HIS A 286 37.33 -1.26 -23.41
CA HIS A 286 38.31 -0.34 -23.99
C HIS A 286 39.68 -0.27 -23.29
N GLN A 287 39.83 -0.63 -22.01
CA GLN A 287 41.06 -0.29 -21.25
C GLN A 287 41.62 -1.38 -20.31
N VAL A 288 40.82 -1.95 -19.40
CA VAL A 288 41.27 -3.06 -18.53
C VAL A 288 40.12 -4.01 -18.25
N ALA A 289 40.28 -5.28 -18.66
CA ALA A 289 39.34 -6.34 -18.35
C ALA A 289 39.75 -7.07 -17.05
N ASP A 290 39.35 -6.52 -15.90
CA ASP A 290 39.30 -7.29 -14.66
C ASP A 290 38.32 -8.45 -14.85
N CYS A 291 38.82 -9.69 -14.97
CA CYS A 291 38.01 -10.86 -15.35
C CYS A 291 36.81 -11.09 -14.42
N THR A 292 36.85 -10.59 -13.18
CA THR A 292 35.74 -10.63 -12.23
C THR A 292 34.58 -9.73 -12.65
N GLU A 293 34.82 -8.50 -13.08
CA GLU A 293 33.74 -7.58 -13.51
C GLU A 293 33.15 -8.02 -14.85
N LEU A 294 33.97 -8.60 -15.74
CA LEU A 294 33.48 -9.18 -17.00
C LEU A 294 32.53 -10.38 -16.74
N ARG A 295 32.90 -11.30 -15.85
CA ARG A 295 32.02 -12.43 -15.46
C ARG A 295 30.71 -11.98 -14.81
N LYS A 296 30.72 -10.90 -14.03
CA LYS A 296 29.49 -10.29 -13.50
C LYS A 296 28.63 -9.71 -14.61
N LEU A 297 29.23 -9.00 -15.57
CA LEU A 297 28.51 -8.46 -16.73
C LEU A 297 27.82 -9.58 -17.52
N GLU A 298 28.56 -10.65 -17.85
CA GLU A 298 28.04 -11.83 -18.56
C GLU A 298 26.89 -12.52 -17.78
N ALA A 299 26.98 -12.59 -16.45
CA ALA A 299 25.92 -13.12 -15.60
C ALA A 299 24.67 -12.21 -15.58
N VAL A 300 24.84 -10.91 -15.35
CA VAL A 300 23.75 -9.92 -15.34
C VAL A 300 23.05 -9.87 -16.70
N GLU A 301 23.81 -9.84 -17.80
CA GLU A 301 23.29 -9.87 -19.18
C GLU A 301 22.41 -11.10 -19.42
N LYS A 302 22.94 -12.30 -19.17
CA LYS A 302 22.22 -13.57 -19.31
C LYS A 302 20.93 -13.63 -18.47
N HIS A 303 20.93 -13.03 -17.28
CA HIS A 303 19.71 -12.97 -16.45
C HIS A 303 18.72 -11.90 -16.95
N VAL A 304 19.19 -10.77 -17.49
CA VAL A 304 18.35 -9.74 -18.14
C VAL A 304 17.71 -10.25 -19.43
N GLU A 305 18.45 -11.01 -20.25
CA GLU A 305 17.91 -11.68 -21.45
C GLU A 305 16.75 -12.61 -21.10
N LYS A 306 16.96 -13.52 -20.14
CA LYS A 306 15.90 -14.38 -19.62
C LYS A 306 14.73 -13.62 -18.99
N CYS A 307 14.92 -12.41 -18.46
CA CYS A 307 13.80 -11.59 -18.00
C CYS A 307 12.92 -11.14 -19.18
N ASN A 308 13.49 -10.89 -20.36
CA ASN A 308 12.71 -10.64 -21.58
C ASN A 308 11.91 -11.88 -21.97
N ASP A 309 12.55 -13.06 -21.99
CA ASP A 309 11.89 -14.34 -22.33
C ASP A 309 10.77 -14.68 -21.34
N ALA A 310 11.03 -14.58 -20.03
CA ALA A 310 10.06 -14.86 -18.98
C ALA A 310 8.88 -13.87 -19.00
N ARG A 311 9.12 -12.58 -19.30
CA ARG A 311 8.04 -11.61 -19.55
C ARG A 311 7.21 -12.01 -20.77
N ALA A 312 7.85 -12.33 -21.89
CA ALA A 312 7.17 -12.68 -23.13
C ALA A 312 6.33 -13.97 -23.01
N ALA A 313 6.80 -14.93 -22.21
CA ALA A 313 6.08 -16.15 -21.85
C ALA A 313 5.04 -15.97 -20.71
N ALA A 314 4.95 -14.78 -20.11
CA ALA A 314 4.15 -14.47 -18.92
C ALA A 314 4.45 -15.37 -17.69
N ASP A 315 5.67 -15.93 -17.57
CA ASP A 315 6.12 -16.64 -16.37
C ASP A 315 6.69 -15.63 -15.34
N TRP A 316 5.77 -15.06 -14.56
CA TRP A 316 6.08 -14.11 -13.49
C TRP A 316 6.98 -14.71 -12.39
N ARG A 317 6.96 -16.04 -12.18
CA ARG A 317 7.81 -16.71 -11.18
C ARG A 317 9.25 -16.82 -11.68
N SER A 318 9.46 -17.14 -12.95
CA SER A 318 10.79 -17.06 -13.56
C SER A 318 11.28 -15.62 -13.69
N LEU A 319 10.42 -14.66 -14.07
CA LEU A 319 10.79 -13.25 -14.12
C LEU A 319 11.33 -12.75 -12.77
N LEU A 320 10.64 -13.07 -11.66
CA LEU A 320 11.09 -12.76 -10.31
C LEU A 320 12.44 -13.41 -9.98
N ARG A 321 12.58 -14.72 -10.23
CA ARG A 321 13.81 -15.50 -9.95
C ARG A 321 15.02 -14.97 -10.71
N GLU A 322 14.90 -14.72 -12.01
CA GLU A 322 16.02 -14.26 -12.83
C GLU A 322 16.34 -12.78 -12.54
N ALA A 323 15.37 -11.94 -12.18
CA ALA A 323 15.63 -10.58 -11.71
C ALA A 323 16.35 -10.52 -10.35
N ASP A 324 15.98 -11.38 -9.39
CA ASP A 324 16.73 -11.57 -8.15
C ASP A 324 18.16 -12.07 -8.41
N ALA A 325 18.35 -12.99 -9.35
CA ALA A 325 19.67 -13.48 -9.74
C ALA A 325 20.54 -12.41 -10.43
N ALA A 326 19.96 -11.55 -11.26
CA ALA A 326 20.66 -10.40 -11.85
C ALA A 326 21.11 -9.39 -10.78
N ILE A 327 20.24 -9.07 -9.82
CA ILE A 327 20.57 -8.21 -8.66
C ILE A 327 21.72 -8.83 -7.86
N ALA A 328 21.64 -10.12 -7.52
CA ALA A 328 22.69 -10.84 -6.79
C ALA A 328 24.02 -10.95 -7.57
N SER A 329 23.97 -10.95 -8.91
CA SER A 329 25.16 -11.00 -9.78
C SER A 329 25.90 -9.66 -9.86
N GLY A 330 25.29 -8.55 -9.43
CA GLY A 330 25.94 -7.24 -9.32
C GLY A 330 25.05 -6.04 -9.63
N ALA A 331 23.85 -6.23 -10.19
CA ALA A 331 22.95 -5.13 -10.56
C ALA A 331 22.11 -4.61 -9.36
N ASP A 332 22.80 -4.33 -8.25
CA ASP A 332 22.22 -4.07 -6.91
C ASP A 332 21.34 -2.81 -6.82
N SER A 333 21.54 -1.87 -7.74
CA SER A 333 20.96 -0.52 -7.76
C SER A 333 20.04 -0.30 -8.97
N SER A 334 19.71 -1.35 -9.73
CA SER A 334 19.05 -1.26 -11.04
C SER A 334 17.55 -0.91 -10.97
N PRO A 335 17.11 0.27 -11.44
CA PRO A 335 15.70 0.66 -11.44
C PRO A 335 14.80 -0.32 -12.20
N GLN A 336 15.26 -0.79 -13.37
CA GLN A 336 14.51 -1.70 -14.23
C GLN A 336 14.32 -3.08 -13.60
N LEU A 337 15.32 -3.64 -12.91
CA LEU A 337 15.17 -4.95 -12.24
C LEU A 337 14.21 -4.88 -11.04
N PHE A 338 14.24 -3.79 -10.25
CA PHE A 338 13.26 -3.59 -9.18
C PHE A 338 11.83 -3.39 -9.74
N ALA A 339 11.68 -2.81 -10.94
CA ALA A 339 10.40 -2.76 -11.65
C ALA A 339 9.95 -4.15 -12.17
N CYS A 340 10.85 -4.96 -12.77
CA CYS A 340 10.54 -6.33 -13.19
C CYS A 340 9.99 -7.18 -12.03
N ARG A 341 10.65 -7.10 -10.87
CA ARG A 341 10.19 -7.75 -9.64
C ARG A 341 8.83 -7.26 -9.19
N ALA A 342 8.61 -5.94 -9.20
CA ALA A 342 7.36 -5.36 -8.74
C ALA A 342 6.17 -5.75 -9.63
N GLU A 343 6.37 -5.81 -10.95
CA GLU A 343 5.34 -6.29 -11.88
C GLU A 343 5.08 -7.78 -11.71
N ALA A 344 6.13 -8.60 -11.55
CA ALA A 344 5.97 -10.00 -11.21
C ALA A 344 5.13 -10.19 -9.92
N PHE A 345 5.38 -9.39 -8.88
CA PHE A 345 4.58 -9.42 -7.65
C PHE A 345 3.12 -8.98 -7.87
N VAL A 346 2.85 -7.96 -8.70
CA VAL A 346 1.47 -7.58 -9.08
C VAL A 346 0.75 -8.73 -9.77
N LYS A 347 1.38 -9.37 -10.76
CA LYS A 347 0.80 -10.50 -11.50
C LYS A 347 0.74 -11.81 -10.71
N LEU A 348 1.40 -11.87 -9.55
CA LEU A 348 1.32 -12.94 -8.56
C LEU A 348 0.43 -12.58 -7.35
N HIS A 349 -0.33 -11.47 -7.42
CA HIS A 349 -1.26 -11.00 -6.39
C HIS A 349 -0.62 -10.67 -5.03
N GLN A 350 0.66 -10.27 -5.01
CA GLN A 350 1.43 -9.91 -3.81
C GLN A 350 1.75 -8.40 -3.76
N LEU A 351 0.72 -7.57 -3.54
CA LEU A 351 0.83 -6.12 -3.65
C LEU A 351 1.85 -5.50 -2.67
N ASP A 352 1.92 -6.00 -1.43
CA ASP A 352 2.90 -5.51 -0.44
C ASP A 352 4.35 -5.72 -0.90
N ASN A 353 4.63 -6.87 -1.52
CA ASN A 353 5.94 -7.18 -2.09
C ASN A 353 6.25 -6.30 -3.32
N ALA A 354 5.22 -5.88 -4.08
CA ALA A 354 5.38 -4.95 -5.20
C ALA A 354 5.75 -3.53 -4.72
N ASP A 355 5.06 -2.99 -3.71
CA ASP A 355 5.38 -1.69 -3.10
C ASP A 355 6.75 -1.73 -2.39
N LEU A 356 7.09 -2.83 -1.70
CA LEU A 356 8.42 -3.07 -1.14
C LEU A 356 9.53 -3.20 -2.20
N SER A 357 9.18 -3.50 -3.46
CA SER A 357 10.14 -3.52 -4.57
C SER A 357 10.28 -2.13 -5.22
N ILE A 358 9.18 -1.42 -5.49
CA ILE A 358 9.24 -0.04 -6.02
C ILE A 358 9.89 0.94 -5.04
N SER A 359 9.65 0.80 -3.73
CA SER A 359 10.29 1.67 -2.71
C SER A 359 11.82 1.57 -2.67
N LYS A 360 12.41 0.49 -3.22
CA LYS A 360 13.87 0.30 -3.35
C LYS A 360 14.46 0.95 -4.60
N VAL A 361 13.65 1.35 -5.57
CA VAL A 361 14.12 2.03 -6.80
C VAL A 361 14.81 3.35 -6.41
N PRO A 362 16.07 3.57 -6.83
CA PRO A 362 16.76 4.83 -6.57
C PRO A 362 15.99 6.03 -7.16
N LYS A 363 15.86 7.10 -6.38
CA LYS A 363 15.27 8.36 -6.85
C LYS A 363 16.21 9.02 -7.84
N MET A 364 15.94 8.85 -9.13
CA MET A 364 16.70 9.48 -10.22
C MET A 364 15.97 10.72 -10.73
N GLU A 365 16.70 11.83 -10.87
CA GLU A 365 16.16 13.10 -11.33
C GLU A 365 15.92 13.08 -12.86
N PRO A 366 14.70 13.36 -13.37
CA PRO A 366 14.38 13.24 -14.80
C PRO A 366 15.18 14.14 -15.75
N ASN A 367 15.79 15.21 -15.23
CA ASN A 367 16.44 16.26 -16.02
C ASN A 367 17.94 16.00 -16.28
N GLY A 368 18.44 14.81 -15.93
CA GLY A 368 19.82 14.40 -16.27
C GLY A 368 19.97 14.01 -17.74
N SER A 369 21.10 14.38 -18.35
CA SER A 369 21.56 13.73 -19.59
C SER A 369 22.11 12.34 -19.25
N PHE A 370 21.22 11.43 -18.84
CA PHE A 370 21.58 10.07 -18.45
C PHE A 370 21.53 9.13 -19.68
N PRO A 371 22.46 8.17 -19.81
CA PRO A 371 22.41 7.20 -20.91
C PRO A 371 21.13 6.35 -20.85
N ARG A 372 20.24 6.57 -21.81
CA ARG A 372 18.92 5.92 -21.87
C ARG A 372 19.05 4.43 -22.20
N SER A 373 18.81 3.56 -21.23
CA SER A 373 18.64 2.13 -21.45
C SER A 373 17.22 1.79 -21.94
N LYS A 374 17.09 0.67 -22.66
CA LYS A 374 15.80 0.06 -22.98
C LYS A 374 15.67 -1.31 -22.32
N ILE A 375 14.46 -1.65 -21.91
CA ILE A 375 14.04 -2.98 -21.45
C ILE A 375 12.64 -3.24 -21.99
N PHE A 376 12.37 -4.46 -22.49
CA PHE A 376 11.09 -4.80 -23.13
C PHE A 376 10.66 -3.81 -24.25
N GLY A 377 11.63 -3.20 -24.96
CA GLY A 377 11.40 -2.16 -25.99
C GLY A 377 11.13 -0.75 -25.47
N MET A 378 10.69 -0.61 -24.22
CA MET A 378 10.45 0.65 -23.50
C MET A 378 11.75 1.25 -22.95
N LEU A 379 11.79 2.57 -22.75
CA LEU A 379 12.81 3.20 -21.90
C LEU A 379 12.70 2.71 -20.45
N SER A 380 13.83 2.42 -19.79
CA SER A 380 13.88 1.93 -18.40
C SER A 380 13.13 2.81 -17.40
N GLU A 381 13.24 4.12 -17.57
CA GLU A 381 12.64 5.14 -16.72
C GLU A 381 11.13 5.23 -16.94
N ALA A 382 10.66 5.05 -18.17
CA ALA A 382 9.23 4.93 -18.48
C ALA A 382 8.65 3.63 -17.91
N TYR A 383 9.40 2.54 -17.99
CA TYR A 383 9.00 1.23 -17.48
C TYR A 383 8.78 1.24 -15.95
N VAL A 384 9.60 1.95 -15.17
CA VAL A 384 9.36 2.15 -13.72
C VAL A 384 8.00 2.81 -13.46
N PHE A 385 7.62 3.85 -14.23
CA PHE A 385 6.32 4.51 -14.10
C PHE A 385 5.16 3.65 -14.62
N PHE A 386 5.38 2.86 -15.67
CA PHE A 386 4.43 1.88 -16.20
C PHE A 386 4.06 0.83 -15.14
N VAL A 387 5.05 0.19 -14.50
CA VAL A 387 4.82 -0.78 -13.43
C VAL A 387 4.17 -0.13 -12.21
N ARG A 388 4.63 1.06 -11.82
CA ARG A 388 4.00 1.82 -10.72
C ARG A 388 2.51 2.05 -11.00
N SER A 389 2.12 2.36 -12.23
CA SER A 389 0.69 2.56 -12.54
C SER A 389 -0.16 1.32 -12.23
N GLN A 390 0.34 0.11 -12.52
CA GLN A 390 -0.37 -1.14 -12.24
C GLN A 390 -0.55 -1.36 -10.73
N ILE A 391 0.44 -0.99 -9.92
CA ILE A 391 0.38 -1.09 -8.45
C ILE A 391 -0.63 -0.10 -7.87
N GLU A 392 -0.61 1.16 -8.33
CA GLU A 392 -1.56 2.18 -7.88
C GLU A 392 -3.00 1.82 -8.34
N LEU A 393 -3.16 1.19 -9.52
CA LEU A 393 -4.45 0.72 -10.05
C LEU A 393 -5.02 -0.47 -9.26
N ALA A 394 -4.17 -1.44 -8.89
CA ALA A 394 -4.53 -2.57 -8.03
C ALA A 394 -4.91 -2.14 -6.60
N HIS A 395 -4.29 -1.07 -6.10
CA HIS A 395 -4.70 -0.40 -4.85
C HIS A 395 -5.97 0.46 -4.97
N GLY A 396 -6.57 0.58 -6.17
CA GLY A 396 -7.74 1.42 -6.41
C GLY A 396 -7.46 2.93 -6.41
N ARG A 397 -6.19 3.37 -6.53
CA ARG A 397 -5.78 4.78 -6.58
C ARG A 397 -5.75 5.28 -8.03
N PHE A 398 -6.89 5.17 -8.72
CA PHE A 398 -7.00 5.32 -10.18
C PHE A 398 -6.37 6.60 -10.74
N GLU A 399 -6.59 7.76 -10.12
CA GLU A 399 -5.99 9.03 -10.56
C GLU A 399 -4.46 9.06 -10.42
N SER A 400 -3.90 8.38 -9.41
CA SER A 400 -2.44 8.20 -9.26
C SER A 400 -1.87 7.25 -10.32
N ALA A 401 -2.64 6.23 -10.72
CA ALA A 401 -2.27 5.33 -11.83
C ALA A 401 -2.26 6.07 -13.19
N VAL A 402 -3.28 6.91 -13.45
CA VAL A 402 -3.31 7.79 -14.65
C VAL A 402 -2.09 8.71 -14.67
N ALA A 403 -1.83 9.43 -13.57
CA ALA A 403 -0.68 10.33 -13.46
C ALA A 403 0.69 9.63 -13.56
N ALA A 404 0.78 8.35 -13.18
CA ALA A 404 1.96 7.52 -13.42
C ALA A 404 2.12 7.15 -14.91
N MET A 405 1.05 6.71 -15.59
CA MET A 405 1.09 6.41 -17.02
C MET A 405 1.37 7.63 -17.89
N GLU A 406 0.88 8.81 -17.51
CA GLU A 406 1.21 10.06 -18.23
C GLU A 406 2.69 10.42 -18.11
N LYS A 407 3.33 10.17 -16.95
CA LYS A 407 4.79 10.33 -16.79
C LYS A 407 5.57 9.30 -17.61
N ALA A 408 5.12 8.04 -17.64
CA ALA A 408 5.70 7.02 -18.51
C ALA A 408 5.67 7.47 -19.99
N ARG A 409 4.53 8.02 -20.44
CA ARG A 409 4.37 8.55 -21.80
C ARG A 409 5.19 9.81 -22.10
N GLN A 410 5.39 10.69 -21.12
CA GLN A 410 6.25 11.88 -21.29
C GLN A 410 7.72 11.50 -21.47
N ILE A 411 8.16 10.39 -20.84
CA ILE A 411 9.52 9.86 -20.97
C ILE A 411 9.67 9.08 -22.29
N ASP A 412 8.76 8.16 -22.57
CA ASP A 412 8.73 7.34 -23.79
C ASP A 412 7.42 7.57 -24.55
N CYS A 413 7.44 8.57 -25.43
CA CYS A 413 6.29 8.90 -26.28
C CYS A 413 6.12 7.93 -27.48
N GLN A 414 7.17 7.17 -27.82
CA GLN A 414 7.24 6.28 -28.98
C GLN A 414 6.77 4.85 -28.67
N SER A 415 6.83 4.41 -27.40
CA SER A 415 6.35 3.08 -27.01
C SER A 415 4.84 2.91 -27.23
N VAL A 416 4.49 1.92 -28.05
CA VAL A 416 3.11 1.52 -28.31
C VAL A 416 2.50 0.86 -27.07
N GLU A 417 3.25 0.07 -26.29
CA GLU A 417 2.77 -0.57 -25.06
C GLU A 417 2.35 0.48 -24.01
N VAL A 418 3.18 1.50 -23.79
CA VAL A 418 2.87 2.66 -22.94
C VAL A 418 1.65 3.43 -23.49
N SER A 419 1.50 3.50 -24.81
CA SER A 419 0.36 4.18 -25.45
C SER A 419 -0.98 3.48 -25.21
N VAL A 420 -1.02 2.15 -25.31
CA VAL A 420 -2.22 1.33 -25.12
C VAL A 420 -2.56 1.26 -23.63
N ALA A 421 -1.56 1.04 -22.77
CA ALA A 421 -1.77 1.00 -21.33
C ALA A 421 -2.31 2.32 -20.77
N LEU A 422 -1.85 3.48 -21.27
CA LEU A 422 -2.38 4.79 -20.85
C LEU A 422 -3.86 4.94 -21.22
N ASN A 423 -4.26 4.47 -22.40
CA ASN A 423 -5.66 4.49 -22.81
C ASN A 423 -6.51 3.54 -21.94
N ASN A 424 -6.04 2.31 -21.70
CA ASN A 424 -6.74 1.35 -20.84
C ASN A 424 -6.91 1.88 -19.42
N VAL A 425 -5.84 2.39 -18.79
CA VAL A 425 -5.88 2.98 -17.43
C VAL A 425 -6.85 4.17 -17.35
N LYS A 426 -6.92 5.00 -18.40
CA LYS A 426 -7.92 6.08 -18.49
C LYS A 426 -9.35 5.55 -18.63
N SER A 427 -9.59 4.55 -19.47
CA SER A 427 -10.89 3.89 -19.59
C SER A 427 -11.34 3.26 -18.27
N VAL A 428 -10.42 2.62 -17.52
CA VAL A 428 -10.69 2.07 -16.18
C VAL A 428 -11.09 3.17 -15.19
N SER A 429 -10.36 4.29 -15.10
CA SER A 429 -10.74 5.38 -14.20
C SER A 429 -12.08 6.04 -14.60
N GLN A 430 -12.31 6.27 -15.89
CA GLN A 430 -13.56 6.81 -16.41
C GLN A 430 -14.76 5.89 -16.11
N ALA A 431 -14.58 4.57 -16.28
CA ALA A 431 -15.57 3.56 -15.94
C ALA A 431 -15.89 3.54 -14.44
N ARG A 432 -14.88 3.63 -13.57
CA ARG A 432 -15.04 3.77 -12.12
C ARG A 432 -15.82 5.02 -11.76
N ASN A 433 -15.42 6.19 -12.29
CA ASN A 433 -16.04 7.47 -11.98
C ASN A 433 -17.51 7.48 -12.43
N ARG A 434 -17.79 7.07 -13.67
CA ARG A 434 -19.16 6.91 -14.19
C ARG A 434 -19.99 5.93 -13.35
N GLY A 435 -19.41 4.80 -12.91
CA GLY A 435 -20.10 3.84 -12.05
C GLY A 435 -20.43 4.41 -10.67
N ASN A 436 -19.51 5.16 -10.06
CA ASN A 436 -19.73 5.85 -8.78
C ASN A 436 -20.87 6.88 -8.89
N ASP A 437 -20.89 7.67 -9.96
CA ASP A 437 -21.89 8.72 -10.15
C ASP A 437 -23.28 8.13 -10.45
N LEU A 438 -23.35 7.04 -11.23
CA LEU A 438 -24.59 6.29 -11.45
C LEU A 438 -25.10 5.61 -10.16
N PHE A 439 -24.19 5.11 -9.31
CA PHE A 439 -24.53 4.52 -8.00
C PHE A 439 -25.10 5.57 -7.04
N LYS A 440 -24.49 6.77 -6.98
CA LYS A 440 -25.03 7.94 -6.25
C LYS A 440 -26.38 8.41 -6.79
N SER A 441 -26.63 8.22 -8.08
CA SER A 441 -27.89 8.52 -8.75
C SER A 441 -28.92 7.38 -8.68
N GLU A 442 -28.69 6.36 -7.85
CA GLU A 442 -29.49 5.13 -7.69
C GLU A 442 -29.75 4.31 -8.99
N ARG A 443 -29.04 4.62 -10.08
CA ARG A 443 -29.12 3.90 -11.37
C ARG A 443 -28.25 2.65 -11.36
N LEU A 444 -28.55 1.76 -10.41
CA LEU A 444 -27.71 0.62 -10.03
C LEU A 444 -27.41 -0.36 -11.18
N THR A 445 -28.36 -0.58 -12.09
CA THR A 445 -28.18 -1.46 -13.27
C THR A 445 -27.18 -0.88 -14.27
N GLU A 446 -27.20 0.44 -14.49
CA GLU A 446 -26.23 1.14 -15.33
C GLU A 446 -24.87 1.27 -14.62
N ALA A 447 -24.85 1.40 -13.30
CA ALA A 447 -23.62 1.32 -12.50
C ALA A 447 -22.96 -0.07 -12.63
N CYS A 448 -23.73 -1.17 -12.56
CA CYS A 448 -23.24 -2.51 -12.86
C CYS A 448 -22.56 -2.59 -14.24
N ALA A 449 -23.20 -2.01 -15.27
CA ALA A 449 -22.67 -1.99 -16.62
C ALA A 449 -21.38 -1.16 -16.71
N ALA A 450 -21.34 0.04 -16.12
CA ALA A 450 -20.17 0.90 -16.11
C ALA A 450 -18.94 0.26 -15.44
N TYR A 451 -19.10 -0.36 -14.26
CA TYR A 451 -18.01 -1.14 -13.64
C TYR A 451 -17.64 -2.38 -14.48
N GLY A 452 -18.61 -3.00 -15.13
CA GLY A 452 -18.40 -4.10 -16.07
C GLY A 452 -17.55 -3.69 -17.28
N ASP A 453 -17.75 -2.51 -17.84
CA ASP A 453 -16.91 -1.98 -18.92
C ASP A 453 -15.48 -1.69 -18.45
N GLY A 454 -15.30 -1.19 -17.22
CA GLY A 454 -13.96 -1.04 -16.61
C GLY A 454 -13.21 -2.38 -16.50
N LEU A 455 -13.90 -3.43 -16.06
CA LEU A 455 -13.36 -4.80 -15.94
C LEU A 455 -13.02 -5.44 -17.30
N ARG A 456 -13.44 -4.87 -18.44
CA ARG A 456 -12.99 -5.31 -19.78
C ARG A 456 -11.58 -4.79 -20.13
N PHE A 457 -11.13 -3.72 -19.48
CA PHE A 457 -9.80 -3.13 -19.66
C PHE A 457 -8.82 -3.57 -18.56
N ASP A 458 -9.31 -3.84 -17.34
CA ASP A 458 -8.56 -4.47 -16.25
C ASP A 458 -9.38 -5.60 -15.59
N PRO A 459 -9.31 -6.84 -16.10
CA PRO A 459 -10.00 -8.00 -15.53
C PRO A 459 -9.46 -8.44 -14.16
N SER A 460 -8.40 -7.82 -13.63
CA SER A 460 -7.78 -8.15 -12.35
C SER A 460 -8.01 -7.07 -11.28
N ASN A 461 -9.02 -6.22 -11.45
CA ASN A 461 -9.30 -5.12 -10.53
C ASN A 461 -10.26 -5.50 -9.38
N SER A 462 -9.71 -5.85 -8.21
CA SER A 462 -10.52 -6.22 -7.01
C SER A 462 -11.53 -5.13 -6.63
N VAL A 463 -11.18 -3.85 -6.78
CA VAL A 463 -12.01 -2.71 -6.41
C VAL A 463 -13.23 -2.55 -7.33
N LEU A 464 -13.06 -2.70 -8.65
CA LEU A 464 -14.21 -2.68 -9.57
C LEU A 464 -15.17 -3.85 -9.31
N TYR A 465 -14.66 -5.05 -9.02
CA TYR A 465 -15.49 -6.18 -8.62
C TYR A 465 -16.29 -5.89 -7.34
N CYS A 466 -15.65 -5.39 -6.28
CA CYS A 466 -16.34 -5.02 -5.03
C CYS A 466 -17.39 -3.91 -5.22
N ASN A 467 -17.13 -2.95 -6.11
CA ASN A 467 -18.09 -1.89 -6.45
C ASN A 467 -19.26 -2.42 -7.28
N ARG A 468 -19.04 -3.34 -8.21
CA ARG A 468 -20.12 -4.00 -8.98
C ARG A 468 -20.98 -4.90 -8.09
N ALA A 469 -20.36 -5.64 -7.18
CA ALA A 469 -21.07 -6.39 -6.14
C ALA A 469 -21.94 -5.48 -5.25
N ALA A 470 -21.52 -4.24 -4.97
CA ALA A 470 -22.32 -3.28 -4.21
C ALA A 470 -23.66 -2.96 -4.91
N CYS A 471 -23.62 -2.84 -6.23
CA CYS A 471 -24.82 -2.67 -7.05
C CYS A 471 -25.69 -3.93 -7.05
N TRP A 472 -25.10 -5.13 -7.23
CA TRP A 472 -25.86 -6.39 -7.18
C TRP A 472 -26.54 -6.63 -5.84
N TYR A 473 -25.87 -6.33 -4.71
CA TYR A 473 -26.46 -6.42 -3.38
C TYR A 473 -27.68 -5.52 -3.21
N LYS A 474 -27.57 -4.23 -3.60
CA LYS A 474 -28.72 -3.29 -3.57
C LYS A 474 -29.84 -3.67 -4.56
N LEU A 475 -29.51 -4.36 -5.66
CA LEU A 475 -30.48 -4.90 -6.63
C LEU A 475 -31.14 -6.23 -6.21
N GLY A 476 -30.84 -6.76 -5.01
CA GLY A 476 -31.34 -8.05 -4.55
C GLY A 476 -30.72 -9.27 -5.25
N GLN A 477 -29.73 -9.08 -6.13
CA GLN A 477 -29.09 -10.16 -6.90
C GLN A 477 -27.88 -10.71 -6.14
N TRP A 478 -28.14 -11.22 -4.94
CA TRP A 478 -27.11 -11.59 -3.95
C TRP A 478 -26.12 -12.64 -4.47
N GLU A 479 -26.55 -13.59 -5.31
CA GLU A 479 -25.64 -14.57 -5.95
C GLU A 479 -24.51 -13.88 -6.73
N LYS A 480 -24.84 -12.94 -7.61
CA LYS A 480 -23.85 -12.17 -8.39
C LYS A 480 -22.98 -11.28 -7.52
N SER A 481 -23.48 -10.87 -6.35
CA SER A 481 -22.68 -10.17 -5.34
C SER A 481 -21.66 -11.10 -4.69
N VAL A 482 -22.04 -12.35 -4.38
CA VAL A 482 -21.11 -13.40 -3.88
C VAL A 482 -20.07 -13.77 -4.95
N ASP A 483 -20.47 -13.91 -6.21
CA ASP A 483 -19.56 -14.16 -7.35
C ASP A 483 -18.52 -13.05 -7.48
N ASP A 484 -18.95 -11.80 -7.63
CA ASP A 484 -18.06 -10.65 -7.81
C ASP A 484 -17.16 -10.43 -6.58
N CYS A 485 -17.68 -10.59 -5.35
CA CYS A 485 -16.83 -10.53 -4.15
C CYS A 485 -15.81 -11.68 -4.11
N THR A 486 -16.17 -12.88 -4.56
CA THR A 486 -15.23 -14.01 -4.60
C THR A 486 -14.14 -13.78 -5.63
N GLN A 487 -14.44 -13.21 -6.81
CA GLN A 487 -13.39 -12.78 -7.76
C GLN A 487 -12.47 -11.72 -7.14
N ALA A 488 -13.02 -10.72 -6.45
CA ALA A 488 -12.24 -9.70 -5.74
C ALA A 488 -11.29 -10.31 -4.68
N LEU A 489 -11.73 -11.37 -3.98
CA LEU A 489 -10.96 -12.06 -2.95
C LEU A 489 -9.94 -13.07 -3.51
N CYS A 490 -10.20 -13.66 -4.68
CA CYS A 490 -9.18 -14.41 -5.43
C CYS A 490 -8.02 -13.52 -5.87
N ILE A 491 -8.30 -12.24 -6.17
CA ILE A 491 -7.31 -11.22 -6.55
C ILE A 491 -6.60 -10.63 -5.32
N GLN A 492 -7.31 -10.46 -4.20
CA GLN A 492 -6.83 -9.82 -2.98
C GLN A 492 -7.50 -10.45 -1.73
N PRO A 493 -6.92 -11.50 -1.14
CA PRO A 493 -7.56 -12.29 -0.08
C PRO A 493 -8.02 -11.49 1.15
N ASN A 494 -7.21 -10.52 1.60
CA ASN A 494 -7.51 -9.69 2.77
C ASN A 494 -8.35 -8.45 2.42
N TYR A 495 -9.12 -8.45 1.30
CA TYR A 495 -9.93 -7.29 0.92
C TYR A 495 -11.21 -7.18 1.77
N THR A 496 -11.07 -6.51 2.91
CA THR A 496 -12.09 -6.32 3.95
C THR A 496 -13.47 -5.90 3.42
N LYS A 497 -13.53 -4.97 2.45
CA LYS A 497 -14.79 -4.50 1.84
C LYS A 497 -15.50 -5.59 1.01
N ALA A 498 -14.74 -6.51 0.39
CA ALA A 498 -15.30 -7.65 -0.33
C ALA A 498 -15.71 -8.78 0.62
N LEU A 499 -14.94 -9.04 1.69
CA LEU A 499 -15.35 -9.97 2.77
C LEU A 499 -16.68 -9.53 3.41
N LEU A 500 -16.79 -8.27 3.87
CA LEU A 500 -18.01 -7.72 4.48
C LEU A 500 -19.22 -7.88 3.56
N ARG A 501 -19.04 -7.57 2.27
CA ARG A 501 -20.12 -7.65 1.29
C ARG A 501 -20.48 -9.09 0.94
N ARG A 502 -19.52 -10.02 0.89
CA ARG A 502 -19.80 -11.45 0.67
C ARG A 502 -20.53 -12.05 1.87
N ALA A 503 -20.10 -11.76 3.09
CA ALA A 503 -20.77 -12.14 4.32
C ALA A 503 -22.23 -11.65 4.34
N ALA A 504 -22.46 -10.36 4.11
CA ALA A 504 -23.80 -9.78 4.05
C ALA A 504 -24.67 -10.38 2.91
N SER A 505 -24.08 -10.74 1.76
CA SER A 505 -24.80 -11.39 0.67
C SER A 505 -25.16 -12.85 1.00
N ASN A 506 -24.25 -13.60 1.64
CA ASN A 506 -24.50 -14.95 2.14
C ASN A 506 -25.59 -14.96 3.24
N MET A 507 -25.62 -13.95 4.13
CA MET A 507 -26.69 -13.77 5.11
C MET A 507 -28.07 -13.55 4.48
N LYS A 508 -28.17 -12.93 3.30
CA LYS A 508 -29.44 -12.79 2.57
C LYS A 508 -29.81 -14.03 1.76
N LEU A 509 -28.84 -14.90 1.45
CA LEU A 509 -29.02 -16.19 0.79
C LEU A 509 -29.21 -17.36 1.78
N GLU A 510 -29.32 -17.07 3.08
CA GLU A 510 -29.41 -18.07 4.16
C GLU A 510 -28.21 -19.05 4.21
N ARG A 511 -27.07 -18.66 3.62
CA ARG A 511 -25.80 -19.39 3.63
C ARG A 511 -25.02 -19.08 4.91
N TRP A 512 -25.59 -19.48 6.04
CA TRP A 512 -25.10 -19.11 7.37
C TRP A 512 -23.66 -19.58 7.62
N ALA A 513 -23.31 -20.80 7.19
CA ALA A 513 -21.96 -21.34 7.35
C ALA A 513 -20.90 -20.56 6.54
N GLU A 514 -21.26 -20.06 5.35
CA GLU A 514 -20.39 -19.24 4.50
C GLU A 514 -20.22 -17.84 5.12
N ALA A 515 -21.32 -17.26 5.61
CA ALA A 515 -21.29 -15.96 6.27
C ALA A 515 -20.46 -15.97 7.56
N VAL A 516 -20.59 -17.02 8.40
CA VAL A 516 -19.78 -17.19 9.61
C VAL A 516 -18.28 -17.20 9.28
N ARG A 517 -17.84 -17.97 8.27
CA ARG A 517 -16.42 -18.00 7.86
C ARG A 517 -15.90 -16.64 7.39
N ASP A 518 -16.70 -15.88 6.63
CA ASP A 518 -16.31 -14.54 6.18
C ASP A 518 -16.24 -13.54 7.35
N TYR A 519 -17.17 -13.62 8.32
CA TYR A 519 -17.14 -12.77 9.53
C TYR A 519 -16.03 -13.17 10.52
N GLU A 520 -15.66 -14.45 10.61
CA GLU A 520 -14.52 -14.91 11.42
C GLU A 520 -13.19 -14.38 10.86
N ALA A 521 -13.01 -14.41 9.53
CA ALA A 521 -11.86 -13.79 8.87
C ALA A 521 -11.79 -12.27 9.15
N LEU A 522 -12.93 -11.57 9.07
CA LEU A 522 -13.01 -10.14 9.41
C LEU A 522 -12.70 -9.85 10.87
N ARG A 523 -13.17 -10.70 11.81
CA ARG A 523 -12.89 -10.57 13.25
C ARG A 523 -11.41 -10.80 13.57
N SER A 524 -10.68 -11.58 12.77
CA SER A 524 -9.23 -11.74 12.89
C SER A 524 -8.48 -10.45 12.52
N GLU A 525 -8.95 -9.70 11.52
CA GLU A 525 -8.38 -8.40 11.11
C GLU A 525 -8.84 -7.26 12.04
N PHE A 526 -10.08 -7.32 12.56
CA PHE A 526 -10.67 -6.29 13.43
C PHE A 526 -11.26 -6.86 14.74
N PRO A 527 -10.43 -7.24 15.73
CA PRO A 527 -10.89 -7.82 17.01
C PRO A 527 -11.69 -6.87 17.93
N HIS A 528 -11.92 -5.63 17.51
CA HIS A 528 -12.56 -4.55 18.30
C HIS A 528 -13.70 -3.86 17.53
N ASP A 529 -14.10 -4.37 16.36
CA ASP A 529 -15.24 -3.86 15.61
C ASP A 529 -16.53 -4.55 16.09
N ASN A 530 -17.40 -3.77 16.73
CA ASN A 530 -18.66 -4.28 17.28
C ASN A 530 -19.63 -4.70 16.16
N GLU A 531 -19.66 -4.03 15.00
CA GLU A 531 -20.58 -4.36 13.90
C GLU A 531 -20.25 -5.75 13.33
N VAL A 532 -18.95 -6.06 13.21
CA VAL A 532 -18.47 -7.40 12.80
C VAL A 532 -18.80 -8.45 13.85
N VAL A 533 -18.64 -8.15 15.15
CA VAL A 533 -18.94 -9.08 16.24
C VAL A 533 -20.45 -9.37 16.35
N GLU A 534 -21.30 -8.35 16.28
CA GLU A 534 -22.75 -8.50 16.28
C GLU A 534 -23.24 -9.28 15.06
N SER A 535 -22.71 -8.97 13.87
CA SER A 535 -23.02 -9.69 12.63
C SER A 535 -22.60 -11.16 12.68
N LEU A 536 -21.42 -11.46 13.26
CA LEU A 536 -20.94 -12.83 13.47
C LEU A 536 -21.87 -13.61 14.41
N ILE A 537 -22.26 -13.01 15.55
CA ILE A 537 -23.18 -13.65 16.51
C ILE A 537 -24.54 -13.91 15.85
N HIS A 538 -25.06 -12.97 15.07
CA HIS A 538 -26.31 -13.15 14.33
C HIS A 538 -26.20 -14.28 13.28
N ALA A 539 -25.07 -14.39 12.57
CA ALA A 539 -24.80 -15.49 11.64
C ALA A 539 -24.70 -16.86 12.35
N GLN A 540 -24.06 -16.92 13.52
CA GLN A 540 -23.96 -18.14 14.33
C GLN A 540 -25.32 -18.58 14.88
N VAL A 541 -26.12 -17.67 15.43
CA VAL A 541 -27.48 -17.98 15.92
C VAL A 541 -28.42 -18.41 14.79
N ALA A 542 -28.27 -17.85 13.58
CA ALA A 542 -29.02 -18.29 12.41
C ALA A 542 -28.61 -19.72 11.97
N LEU A 543 -27.32 -20.06 12.05
CA LEU A 543 -26.81 -21.42 11.79
C LEU A 543 -27.30 -22.44 12.83
N GLU A 544 -27.21 -22.12 14.13
CA GLU A 544 -27.75 -22.96 15.22
C GLU A 544 -29.24 -23.28 14.99
N LYS A 545 -30.03 -22.24 14.67
CA LYS A 545 -31.46 -22.36 14.36
C LYS A 545 -31.74 -23.18 13.08
N ALA A 546 -30.94 -23.01 12.03
CA ALA A 546 -31.08 -23.76 10.77
C ALA A 546 -30.76 -25.26 10.93
N ASN A 547 -29.85 -25.59 11.84
CA ASN A 547 -29.52 -26.98 12.19
C ASN A 547 -30.58 -27.67 13.07
N GLY A 548 -31.62 -26.94 13.50
CA GLY A 548 -32.67 -27.46 14.38
C GLY A 548 -32.26 -27.57 15.85
N GLU A 549 -31.17 -26.93 16.27
CA GLU A 549 -30.86 -26.81 17.70
C GLU A 549 -31.87 -25.88 18.39
N GLU A 550 -32.31 -26.25 19.59
CA GLU A 550 -33.25 -25.43 20.35
C GLU A 550 -32.53 -24.20 20.93
N VAL A 551 -32.56 -23.09 20.17
CA VAL A 551 -31.94 -21.81 20.54
C VAL A 551 -32.64 -21.23 21.78
N CYS A 552 -32.19 -21.68 22.95
CA CYS A 552 -32.42 -21.00 24.23
C CYS A 552 -32.05 -19.53 24.05
N THR A 553 -33.00 -18.63 24.32
CA THR A 553 -32.92 -17.24 23.84
C THR A 553 -31.75 -16.47 24.47
N ARG A 554 -30.62 -16.44 23.76
CA ARG A 554 -29.45 -15.57 24.00
C ARG A 554 -29.85 -14.10 23.82
N LYS A 555 -30.57 -13.54 24.80
CA LYS A 555 -30.83 -12.11 24.95
C LYS A 555 -29.53 -11.37 25.31
N PHE A 556 -28.73 -11.04 24.31
CA PHE A 556 -27.54 -10.22 24.49
C PHE A 556 -27.96 -8.79 24.85
N GLY A 557 -27.29 -8.18 25.83
CA GLY A 557 -27.59 -6.80 26.26
C GLY A 557 -28.89 -6.62 27.06
N GLY A 558 -29.36 -7.65 27.79
CA GLY A 558 -30.66 -7.64 28.48
C GLY A 558 -30.65 -7.54 30.02
N GLY A 559 -29.49 -7.40 30.66
CA GLY A 559 -29.34 -7.48 32.12
C GLY A 559 -29.26 -8.90 32.67
N VAL A 560 -28.90 -9.05 33.94
CA VAL A 560 -28.69 -10.37 34.57
C VAL A 560 -30.03 -10.97 34.99
N GLU A 561 -30.48 -12.01 34.30
CA GLU A 561 -31.81 -12.61 34.46
C GLU A 561 -31.94 -13.40 35.77
N ALA A 562 -33.10 -13.29 36.42
CA ALA A 562 -33.38 -13.97 37.69
C ALA A 562 -34.06 -15.34 37.44
N ILE A 563 -33.41 -16.43 37.88
CA ILE A 563 -33.96 -17.78 37.77
C ILE A 563 -34.49 -18.22 39.14
N ALA A 564 -35.78 -18.51 39.20
CA ALA A 564 -36.44 -19.10 40.38
C ALA A 564 -36.87 -20.57 40.18
N ASP A 565 -36.85 -21.06 38.94
CA ASP A 565 -37.42 -22.33 38.50
C ASP A 565 -36.30 -23.37 38.23
N PRO A 566 -36.29 -24.54 38.88
CA PRO A 566 -35.28 -25.58 38.66
C PRO A 566 -35.18 -26.08 37.22
N GLN A 567 -36.29 -26.12 36.45
CA GLN A 567 -36.26 -26.56 35.07
C GLN A 567 -35.54 -25.53 34.18
N LYS A 568 -35.81 -24.24 34.41
CA LYS A 568 -35.11 -23.14 33.72
C LYS A 568 -33.63 -23.07 34.13
N PHE A 569 -33.30 -23.36 35.38
CA PHE A 569 -31.92 -23.47 35.83
C PHE A 569 -31.18 -24.58 35.07
N GLN A 570 -31.77 -25.78 34.97
CA GLN A 570 -31.16 -26.90 34.25
C GLN A 570 -30.97 -26.57 32.76
N ALA A 571 -31.95 -25.95 32.11
CA ALA A 571 -31.82 -25.49 30.72
C ALA A 571 -30.69 -24.45 30.56
N ALA A 572 -30.64 -23.46 31.46
CA ALA A 572 -29.63 -22.40 31.43
C ALA A 572 -28.19 -22.94 31.55
N ILE A 573 -27.90 -23.83 32.52
CA ILE A 573 -26.55 -24.40 32.67
C ILE A 573 -26.18 -25.40 31.55
N SER A 574 -27.18 -26.02 30.91
CA SER A 574 -26.98 -26.95 29.79
C SER A 574 -26.67 -26.25 28.46
N SER A 575 -26.89 -24.94 28.37
CA SER A 575 -26.79 -24.16 27.14
C SER A 575 -25.40 -24.13 26.48
N HIS A 576 -25.38 -23.80 25.18
CA HIS A 576 -24.17 -23.69 24.36
C HIS A 576 -23.38 -22.39 24.62
N GLY A 577 -22.80 -22.28 25.81
CA GLY A 577 -21.90 -21.18 26.18
C GLY A 577 -21.17 -21.41 27.49
N VAL A 578 -20.44 -20.38 27.94
CA VAL A 578 -20.01 -20.24 29.33
C VAL A 578 -21.09 -19.47 30.08
N VAL A 579 -21.51 -19.99 31.22
CA VAL A 579 -22.64 -19.48 32.02
C VAL A 579 -22.14 -19.15 33.43
N VAL A 580 -22.48 -17.97 33.95
CA VAL A 580 -22.11 -17.51 35.29
C VAL A 580 -23.36 -17.30 36.12
N VAL A 581 -23.55 -18.12 37.16
CA VAL A 581 -24.67 -18.02 38.08
C VAL A 581 -24.22 -17.43 39.40
N HIS A 582 -24.89 -16.37 39.86
CA HIS A 582 -24.73 -15.77 41.17
C HIS A 582 -25.85 -16.21 42.10
N PHE A 583 -25.52 -17.02 43.10
CA PHE A 583 -26.38 -17.38 44.20
C PHE A 583 -26.33 -16.28 45.26
N LYS A 584 -27.46 -15.63 45.50
CA LYS A 584 -27.63 -14.51 46.43
C LYS A 584 -28.66 -14.84 47.51
N MET A 585 -28.65 -14.01 48.54
CA MET A 585 -29.62 -14.00 49.64
C MET A 585 -29.99 -12.53 49.88
N ALA A 586 -31.27 -12.19 49.94
CA ALA A 586 -31.74 -10.80 49.87
C ALA A 586 -31.18 -9.92 51.00
N ASN A 587 -31.07 -10.46 52.21
CA ASN A 587 -30.64 -9.75 53.41
C ASN A 587 -29.10 -9.66 53.59
N ASN A 588 -28.31 -10.12 52.62
CA ASN A 588 -26.85 -10.22 52.75
C ASN A 588 -26.12 -9.00 52.13
N ALA A 589 -25.36 -8.26 52.95
CA ALA A 589 -24.66 -7.04 52.54
C ALA A 589 -23.60 -7.26 51.44
N GLN A 590 -22.91 -8.42 51.42
CA GLN A 590 -21.95 -8.74 50.36
C GLN A 590 -22.67 -9.00 49.03
N CYS A 591 -23.80 -9.72 49.05
CA CYS A 591 -24.65 -9.91 47.87
C CYS A 591 -25.12 -8.58 47.27
N MET A 592 -25.48 -7.62 48.14
CA MET A 592 -25.91 -6.27 47.73
C MET A 592 -24.77 -5.47 47.09
N GLN A 593 -23.54 -5.57 47.60
CA GLN A 593 -22.37 -4.89 47.02
C GLN A 593 -21.94 -5.48 45.67
N ILE A 594 -21.96 -6.81 45.50
CA ILE A 594 -21.44 -7.45 44.28
C ILE A 594 -22.48 -7.59 43.15
N SER A 595 -23.79 -7.50 43.46
CA SER A 595 -24.84 -7.62 42.44
C SER A 595 -24.71 -6.60 41.28
N PRO A 596 -24.48 -5.29 41.50
CA PRO A 596 -24.32 -4.32 40.41
C PRO A 596 -23.04 -4.52 39.59
N PHE A 597 -21.99 -5.09 40.20
CA PHE A 597 -20.77 -5.44 39.48
C PHE A 597 -21.02 -6.58 38.48
N LEU A 598 -21.94 -7.50 38.79
CA LEU A 598 -22.35 -8.55 37.86
C LEU A 598 -23.09 -7.99 36.63
N ASP A 599 -23.93 -6.97 36.82
CA ASP A 599 -24.58 -6.28 35.70
C ASP A 599 -23.52 -5.53 34.84
N THR A 600 -22.48 -4.98 35.47
CA THR A 600 -21.32 -4.37 34.77
C THR A 600 -20.52 -5.41 33.97
N LEU A 601 -20.33 -6.62 34.52
CA LEU A 601 -19.68 -7.74 33.82
C LEU A 601 -20.52 -8.24 32.64
N CYS A 602 -21.86 -8.23 32.75
CA CYS A 602 -22.77 -8.56 31.66
C CYS A 602 -22.61 -7.60 30.46
N THR A 603 -22.40 -6.30 30.70
CA THR A 603 -22.09 -5.34 29.63
C THR A 603 -20.68 -5.54 29.05
N ARG A 604 -19.70 -5.95 29.88
CA ARG A 604 -18.29 -6.11 29.48
C ARG A 604 -18.01 -7.42 28.73
N TYR A 605 -18.80 -8.46 28.97
CA TYR A 605 -18.56 -9.82 28.46
C TYR A 605 -19.81 -10.42 27.82
N PRO A 606 -20.32 -9.86 26.70
CA PRO A 606 -21.62 -10.24 26.13
C PRO A 606 -21.74 -11.72 25.74
N LEU A 607 -20.64 -12.38 25.35
CA LEU A 607 -20.60 -13.81 25.00
C LEU A 607 -20.84 -14.77 26.19
N ILE A 608 -20.94 -14.27 27.42
CA ILE A 608 -21.23 -15.05 28.64
C ILE A 608 -22.64 -14.73 29.13
N SER A 609 -23.42 -15.78 29.42
CA SER A 609 -24.75 -15.63 30.02
C SER A 609 -24.64 -15.50 31.53
N PHE A 610 -25.21 -14.44 32.10
CA PHE A 610 -25.18 -14.15 33.53
C PHE A 610 -26.57 -14.32 34.13
N PHE A 611 -26.67 -15.05 35.26
CA PHE A 611 -27.92 -15.28 35.98
C PHE A 611 -27.80 -14.99 37.48
N LYS A 612 -28.92 -14.59 38.11
CA LYS A 612 -29.10 -14.43 39.55
C LYS A 612 -30.08 -15.50 40.06
N VAL A 613 -29.72 -16.27 41.08
CA VAL A 613 -30.60 -17.20 41.79
C VAL A 613 -30.72 -16.74 43.23
N ASP A 614 -31.95 -16.59 43.74
CA ASP A 614 -32.16 -16.26 45.15
C ASP A 614 -32.38 -17.53 45.97
N VAL A 615 -31.50 -17.76 46.95
CA VAL A 615 -31.48 -18.97 47.78
C VAL A 615 -32.70 -19.05 48.70
N GLU A 616 -33.28 -17.92 49.11
CA GLU A 616 -34.48 -17.88 49.95
C GLU A 616 -35.75 -18.22 49.14
N GLN A 617 -35.77 -17.89 47.85
CA GLN A 617 -36.92 -18.14 46.96
C GLN A 617 -36.87 -19.52 46.28
N SER A 618 -35.67 -20.06 46.07
CA SER A 618 -35.45 -21.31 45.32
C SER A 618 -34.54 -22.31 46.05
N PRO A 619 -34.89 -22.73 47.28
CA PRO A 619 -34.04 -23.59 48.11
C PRO A 619 -33.75 -24.95 47.46
N GLY A 620 -34.61 -25.44 46.56
CA GLY A 620 -34.37 -26.67 45.79
C GLY A 620 -33.10 -26.59 44.92
N ILE A 621 -32.89 -25.45 44.24
CA ILE A 621 -31.71 -25.21 43.39
C ILE A 621 -30.46 -25.07 44.26
N ALA A 622 -30.55 -24.34 45.37
CA ALA A 622 -29.45 -24.20 46.32
C ALA A 622 -29.04 -25.55 46.94
N THR A 623 -30.01 -26.42 47.22
CA THR A 623 -29.77 -27.77 47.75
C THR A 623 -29.11 -28.66 46.72
N SER A 624 -29.60 -28.72 45.48
CA SER A 624 -28.98 -29.53 44.41
C SER A 624 -27.54 -29.08 44.09
N GLU A 625 -27.26 -27.79 44.25
CA GLU A 625 -25.92 -27.21 44.06
C GLU A 625 -25.06 -27.16 45.33
N ASN A 626 -25.53 -27.63 46.49
CA ASN A 626 -24.83 -27.56 47.78
C ASN A 626 -24.38 -26.13 48.19
N VAL A 627 -25.17 -25.10 47.87
CA VAL A 627 -24.83 -23.70 48.16
C VAL A 627 -25.18 -23.33 49.60
N MET A 628 -24.20 -23.45 50.49
CA MET A 628 -24.33 -23.16 51.93
C MET A 628 -23.96 -21.71 52.33
N VAL A 629 -23.33 -20.94 51.45
CA VAL A 629 -22.80 -19.60 51.72
C VAL A 629 -23.14 -18.66 50.56
N CYS A 630 -23.48 -17.40 50.87
CA CYS A 630 -23.75 -16.35 49.88
C CYS A 630 -22.89 -15.10 50.14
N PRO A 631 -22.46 -14.36 49.10
CA PRO A 631 -22.65 -14.65 47.68
C PRO A 631 -21.73 -15.78 47.19
N THR A 632 -22.27 -16.70 46.39
CA THR A 632 -21.48 -17.75 45.71
C THR A 632 -21.69 -17.66 44.21
N PHE A 633 -20.61 -17.71 43.44
CA PHE A 633 -20.64 -17.70 41.99
C PHE A 633 -20.17 -19.05 41.45
N LYS A 634 -20.91 -19.60 40.49
CA LYS A 634 -20.56 -20.84 39.79
C LYS A 634 -20.51 -20.60 38.29
N ILE A 635 -19.51 -21.19 37.65
CA ILE A 635 -19.27 -21.09 36.21
C ILE A 635 -19.50 -22.46 35.58
N TYR A 636 -20.36 -22.54 34.56
CA TYR A 636 -20.73 -23.78 33.87
C TYR A 636 -20.44 -23.69 32.37
N ARG A 637 -20.32 -24.85 31.71
CA ARG A 637 -20.30 -25.00 30.25
C ARG A 637 -20.89 -26.37 29.88
N LYS A 638 -21.90 -26.42 29.00
CA LYS A 638 -22.59 -27.66 28.59
C LYS A 638 -22.96 -28.57 29.78
N GLY A 639 -23.64 -28.01 30.79
CA GLY A 639 -24.07 -28.70 32.01
C GLY A 639 -22.97 -29.00 33.04
N SER A 640 -21.68 -28.86 32.69
CA SER A 640 -20.56 -29.15 33.59
C SER A 640 -20.12 -27.89 34.36
N ARG A 641 -20.06 -27.97 35.70
CA ARG A 641 -19.51 -26.92 36.57
C ARG A 641 -17.98 -26.86 36.41
N LEU A 642 -17.48 -25.76 35.83
CA LEU A 642 -16.05 -25.50 35.60
C LEU A 642 -15.33 -24.89 36.81
N LYS A 643 -16.01 -23.98 37.55
CA LYS A 643 -15.43 -23.28 38.69
C LYS A 643 -16.49 -22.84 39.69
N GLU A 644 -16.07 -22.73 40.94
CA GLU A 644 -16.86 -22.18 42.04
C GLU A 644 -16.04 -21.13 42.80
N LEU A 645 -16.72 -20.08 43.26
CA LEU A 645 -16.15 -18.92 43.93
C LEU A 645 -17.08 -18.50 45.08
N VAL A 646 -16.71 -18.81 46.31
CA VAL A 646 -17.44 -18.41 47.52
C VAL A 646 -16.93 -17.05 48.01
N CYS A 647 -17.83 -16.10 48.25
CA CYS A 647 -17.53 -14.72 48.67
C CYS A 647 -16.38 -14.02 47.91
N PRO A 648 -16.33 -14.05 46.55
CA PRO A 648 -15.23 -13.46 45.80
C PRO A 648 -15.23 -11.93 45.85
N GLY A 649 -14.04 -11.34 45.87
CA GLY A 649 -13.88 -9.91 45.53
C GLY A 649 -14.09 -9.65 44.03
N PRO A 650 -14.47 -8.42 43.62
CA PRO A 650 -14.74 -8.07 42.22
C PRO A 650 -13.63 -8.47 41.25
N GLU A 651 -12.36 -8.21 41.59
CA GLU A 651 -11.20 -8.52 40.76
C GLU A 651 -11.03 -10.04 40.50
N VAL A 652 -11.30 -10.88 41.50
CA VAL A 652 -11.19 -12.35 41.41
C VAL A 652 -12.32 -12.92 40.55
N LEU A 653 -13.51 -12.33 40.65
CA LEU A 653 -14.64 -12.65 39.78
C LEU A 653 -14.35 -12.24 38.33
N GLU A 654 -13.94 -10.98 38.08
CA GLU A 654 -13.61 -10.51 36.73
C GLU A 654 -12.46 -11.31 36.10
N SER A 655 -11.38 -11.58 36.83
CA SER A 655 -10.27 -12.42 36.37
C SER A 655 -10.75 -13.82 35.94
N SER A 656 -11.64 -14.43 36.73
CA SER A 656 -12.22 -15.74 36.42
C SER A 656 -13.15 -15.70 35.21
N VAL A 657 -14.04 -14.70 35.12
CA VAL A 657 -14.94 -14.50 33.98
C VAL A 657 -14.14 -14.25 32.69
N ARG A 658 -13.14 -13.38 32.75
CA ARG A 658 -12.23 -13.08 31.63
C ARG A 658 -11.46 -14.31 31.15
N HIS A 659 -10.98 -15.15 32.06
CA HIS A 659 -10.28 -16.40 31.71
C HIS A 659 -11.17 -17.34 30.89
N TYR A 660 -12.41 -17.59 31.34
CA TYR A 660 -13.34 -18.44 30.58
C TYR A 660 -13.93 -17.74 29.34
N TYR A 661 -13.99 -16.41 29.31
CA TYR A 661 -14.28 -15.65 28.08
C TYR A 661 -13.24 -15.94 27.00
N THR A 662 -11.94 -15.90 27.32
CA THR A 662 -10.84 -16.27 26.40
C THR A 662 -10.73 -17.77 26.08
N ILE A 663 -11.50 -18.65 26.73
CA ILE A 663 -11.63 -20.07 26.40
C ILE A 663 -12.93 -20.34 25.58
N ASN A 664 -13.71 -19.27 25.35
CA ASN A 664 -14.89 -19.21 24.50
C ASN A 664 -14.66 -18.28 23.28
N ILE A 665 -13.39 -17.97 23.01
CA ILE A 665 -12.80 -17.42 21.78
C ILE A 665 -11.92 -18.53 21.21
#